data_AF-A0A2E7SXG6-F1
#
_entry.id   AF-A0A2E7SXG6-F1
#
_cell.length_a   1.000
_cell.length_b   1.000
_cell.length_c   1.000
_cell.angle_alpha   90.00
_cell.angle_beta   90.00
_cell.angle_gamma   90.00
#
_symmetry.space_group_name_H-M   'P 1'
#
loop_
_entity.id
_entity.type
_entity.pdbx_description
1 polymer ?
#
loop_
_entity_poly.entity_id
_entity_poly.type
_entity_poly.pdbx_seq_one_letter_code
_entity_poly.pdbx_strand_id
1 'polypeptide(L)'
;MEKVAKTSQRPVFGWLIAPLAVLIAILANYVDGLMSIDVELNSDAMTPFIVTGVAGFLAVTPRILRELGTLPESISQTQISLAMFVLALVGSGVAETQTDGFVGFTFFVVLFGGYLLDTKERYEWMTMLIFAGVGVHAAIDIAAAAAVDSYLPSSYEFSEGQEYPVSSFQETALGFVFFTWFTVFPILGLLVGVAGRGFLSPAGDKGWFAFNKVEGGWNREALPLQIALFIWAGAHLATIWHFDQGSIADRLRLGGLGGVEANGFVGYYTALLTGIIAIIVSGMVAERWFTRAMTISSLWVLYLLGAWYEAGFWTNETFSESWAPLIWLAITFFVGVAITMIGNHEKYGGWSNREEHRPSGARQFWNAHWASLLTAVAFLVGLVIRIQWYAVPSMHAMGTDGFDMTGGSDPWYMKRVVDYILAQNAHLVVDADRFYPIGGINPRPPLFSWSLAIGAMILQPFLGEDAVWWSMLALPAIYGALTILPVATIARDHFGKAAGVIAAWLIAFMPAHVTHSTWGLADHDSFVMLFIALGFMFYLRAVKYAGSERLVRTTSIRPIDMMRAIGAVAQERKYAMSNAVLAGVAFGAASLGWKGFVAGPAILFLAYAAQVALNMFRRRDSTILSTLFLTMLLTNLLIALPFYAHPQMNLMLDGTGLQPFLFILLFTVVIMYITTGFRDKPWLLVLGTLAVGATVFLSALYVLKVTNLSNAWDVLFTGSGYFTKTKIFGTVAEANAPDRGYMFASFGPIVFVFALVVGLTSLWRAFSQRSQIALVFAVWIFAASYMS
;
A
#
# COMPACT_ATOMS: atom_id res chain seq x y z
N MET A 1 11.71 -40.51 -7.21
CA MET A 1 10.51 -41.34 -7.09
C MET A 1 9.88 -41.10 -5.73
N GLU A 2 8.83 -40.30 -5.69
CA GLU A 2 7.90 -40.16 -4.56
C GLU A 2 6.52 -39.97 -5.20
N LYS A 3 5.53 -40.73 -4.72
CA LYS A 3 4.24 -41.00 -5.39
C LYS A 3 3.52 -39.68 -5.75
N VAL A 4 3.42 -39.39 -7.05
CA VAL A 4 2.44 -38.44 -7.58
C VAL A 4 1.05 -38.98 -7.21
N ALA A 5 0.33 -38.24 -6.37
CA ALA A 5 -1.03 -38.58 -5.99
C ALA A 5 -1.90 -38.69 -7.25
N LYS A 6 -2.44 -39.89 -7.49
CA LYS A 6 -3.52 -40.13 -8.45
C LYS A 6 -4.80 -39.48 -7.90
N THR A 7 -4.96 -38.16 -8.03
CA THR A 7 -6.21 -37.47 -7.66
C THR A 7 -6.65 -36.41 -8.69
N SER A 8 -6.23 -36.55 -9.94
CA SER A 8 -6.95 -36.01 -11.09
C SER A 8 -7.62 -37.19 -11.78
N GLN A 9 -8.95 -37.35 -11.61
CA GLN A 9 -9.66 -38.43 -12.29
C GLN A 9 -9.65 -38.25 -13.82
N ARG A 10 -9.39 -37.02 -14.35
CA ARG A 10 -9.11 -36.72 -15.77
C ARG A 10 -8.32 -35.38 -15.93
N PRO A 11 -7.02 -35.39 -16.28
CA PRO A 11 -6.17 -34.18 -16.44
C PRO A 11 -6.77 -33.09 -17.34
N VAL A 12 -7.47 -33.54 -18.38
CA VAL A 12 -8.02 -32.74 -19.47
C VAL A 12 -9.09 -31.75 -19.00
N PHE A 13 -9.75 -31.99 -17.87
CA PHE A 13 -10.79 -31.08 -17.36
C PHE A 13 -10.25 -29.70 -16.95
N GLY A 14 -8.94 -29.57 -16.72
CA GLY A 14 -8.32 -28.26 -16.49
C GLY A 14 -8.48 -27.30 -17.68
N TRP A 15 -8.61 -27.82 -18.90
CA TRP A 15 -8.85 -27.01 -20.10
C TRP A 15 -10.26 -26.40 -20.15
N LEU A 16 -11.21 -26.85 -19.34
CA LEU A 16 -12.57 -26.29 -19.30
C LEU A 16 -12.65 -24.95 -18.56
N ILE A 17 -11.62 -24.60 -17.77
CA ILE A 17 -11.61 -23.38 -16.94
C ILE A 17 -11.72 -22.12 -17.80
N ALA A 18 -10.91 -22.01 -18.85
CA ALA A 18 -10.90 -20.85 -19.72
C ALA A 18 -12.19 -20.69 -20.55
N PRO A 19 -12.71 -21.75 -21.22
CA PRO A 19 -14.02 -21.69 -21.87
C PRO A 19 -15.15 -21.30 -20.91
N LEU A 20 -15.13 -21.77 -19.67
CA LEU A 20 -16.12 -21.39 -18.66
C LEU A 20 -16.06 -19.88 -18.33
N ALA A 21 -14.86 -19.32 -18.19
CA ALA A 21 -14.68 -17.89 -17.96
C ALA A 21 -15.24 -17.05 -19.13
N VAL A 22 -14.94 -17.46 -20.37
CA VAL A 22 -15.45 -16.79 -21.59
C VAL A 22 -16.97 -16.92 -21.70
N LEU A 23 -17.53 -18.11 -21.41
CA LEU A 23 -18.98 -18.31 -21.44
C LEU A 23 -19.70 -17.45 -20.40
N ILE A 24 -19.13 -17.30 -19.20
CA ILE A 24 -19.70 -16.43 -18.16
C ILE A 24 -19.59 -14.96 -18.57
N ALA A 25 -18.52 -14.55 -19.26
CA ALA A 25 -18.40 -13.19 -19.81
C ALA A 25 -19.43 -12.90 -20.90
N ILE A 26 -19.64 -13.84 -21.82
CA ILE A 26 -20.70 -13.71 -22.83
C ILE A 26 -22.08 -13.71 -22.15
N LEU A 27 -22.30 -14.56 -21.15
CA LEU A 27 -23.57 -14.60 -20.42
C LEU A 27 -23.83 -13.28 -19.70
N ALA A 28 -22.82 -12.69 -19.05
CA ALA A 28 -22.93 -11.37 -18.40
C ALA A 28 -23.41 -10.28 -19.37
N ASN A 29 -23.09 -10.42 -20.67
CA ASN A 29 -23.51 -9.53 -21.74
C ASN A 29 -24.84 -9.91 -22.40
N TYR A 30 -25.34 -11.15 -22.23
CA TYR A 30 -26.44 -11.71 -23.03
C TYR A 30 -27.70 -12.08 -22.22
N VAL A 31 -27.74 -11.87 -20.89
CA VAL A 31 -28.98 -12.19 -20.17
C VAL A 31 -30.06 -11.13 -20.44
N ASP A 32 -30.71 -11.29 -21.59
CA ASP A 32 -31.91 -10.58 -22.01
C ASP A 32 -32.94 -10.63 -20.86
N GLY A 33 -33.23 -9.46 -20.28
CA GLY A 33 -34.13 -9.29 -19.14
C GLY A 33 -33.53 -9.34 -17.72
N LEU A 34 -32.22 -9.59 -17.52
CA LEU A 34 -31.59 -9.49 -16.20
C LEU A 34 -31.05 -8.08 -15.91
N MET A 35 -30.54 -7.39 -16.93
CA MET A 35 -30.18 -5.97 -16.89
C MET A 35 -30.56 -5.32 -18.22
N SER A 36 -30.90 -4.03 -18.20
CA SER A 36 -31.22 -3.24 -19.39
C SER A 36 -29.99 -2.67 -20.13
N ILE A 37 -28.78 -2.98 -19.66
CA ILE A 37 -27.51 -2.69 -20.35
C ILE A 37 -27.29 -3.78 -21.41
N ASP A 38 -27.40 -3.41 -22.68
CA ASP A 38 -27.18 -4.32 -23.81
C ASP A 38 -25.80 -4.06 -24.44
N VAL A 39 -24.92 -5.06 -24.39
CA VAL A 39 -23.59 -5.00 -25.00
C VAL A 39 -23.67 -5.61 -26.39
N GLU A 40 -23.39 -4.82 -27.42
CA GLU A 40 -23.32 -5.34 -28.80
C GLU A 40 -22.13 -6.31 -28.93
N LEU A 41 -22.41 -7.62 -29.00
CA LEU A 41 -21.40 -8.68 -29.15
C LEU A 41 -20.86 -8.75 -30.59
N ASN A 42 -20.12 -7.72 -31.00
CA ASN A 42 -19.40 -7.68 -32.26
C ASN A 42 -17.98 -8.29 -32.12
N SER A 43 -17.19 -8.26 -33.20
CA SER A 43 -15.81 -8.76 -33.19
C SER A 43 -14.94 -8.07 -32.15
N ASP A 44 -15.21 -6.79 -31.88
CA ASP A 44 -14.35 -5.94 -31.07
C ASP A 44 -14.56 -6.25 -29.58
N ALA A 45 -15.80 -6.52 -29.15
CA ALA A 45 -16.10 -7.01 -27.80
C ALA A 45 -15.67 -8.48 -27.60
N MET A 46 -15.87 -9.35 -28.59
CA MET A 46 -15.60 -10.79 -28.43
C MET A 46 -14.11 -11.15 -28.48
N THR A 47 -13.31 -10.42 -29.26
CA THR A 47 -11.90 -10.78 -29.48
C THR A 47 -11.07 -10.71 -28.19
N PRO A 48 -11.14 -9.66 -27.35
CA PRO A 48 -10.45 -9.59 -26.06
C PRO A 48 -10.75 -10.76 -25.12
N PHE A 49 -12.02 -11.20 -25.04
CA PHE A 49 -12.43 -12.33 -24.20
C PHE A 49 -11.79 -13.62 -24.67
N ILE A 50 -11.86 -13.89 -25.98
CA ILE A 50 -11.36 -15.12 -26.59
C ILE A 50 -9.84 -15.16 -26.50
N VAL A 51 -9.15 -14.08 -26.85
CA VAL A 51 -7.68 -13.99 -26.80
C VAL A 51 -7.17 -14.23 -25.38
N THR A 52 -7.80 -13.59 -24.38
CA THR A 52 -7.44 -13.78 -22.97
C THR A 52 -7.82 -15.18 -22.46
N GLY A 53 -8.93 -15.74 -22.93
CA GLY A 53 -9.31 -17.13 -22.68
C GLY A 53 -8.29 -18.13 -23.24
N VAL A 54 -7.79 -17.91 -24.46
CA VAL A 54 -6.71 -18.71 -25.07
C VAL A 54 -5.44 -18.65 -24.21
N ALA A 55 -5.08 -17.49 -23.68
CA ALA A 55 -3.99 -17.37 -22.71
C ALA A 55 -4.20 -18.27 -21.47
N GLY A 56 -5.42 -18.26 -20.91
CA GLY A 56 -5.77 -19.12 -19.78
C GLY A 56 -5.72 -20.61 -20.11
N PHE A 57 -6.15 -21.01 -21.31
CA PHE A 57 -6.04 -22.39 -21.79
C PHE A 57 -4.56 -22.82 -21.91
N LEU A 58 -3.72 -21.98 -22.50
CA LEU A 58 -2.29 -22.23 -22.68
C LEU A 58 -1.54 -22.29 -21.33
N ALA A 59 -1.96 -21.52 -20.33
CA ALA A 59 -1.36 -21.51 -19.00
C ALA A 59 -1.35 -22.91 -18.33
N VAL A 60 -2.44 -23.67 -18.49
CA VAL A 60 -2.63 -25.00 -17.87
C VAL A 60 -2.04 -26.13 -18.73
N THR A 61 -1.80 -25.86 -20.00
CA THR A 61 -1.43 -26.86 -21.02
C THR A 61 -0.14 -27.63 -20.66
N PRO A 62 0.96 -27.01 -20.17
CA PRO A 62 2.17 -27.75 -19.83
C PRO A 62 1.96 -28.86 -18.78
N ARG A 63 1.13 -28.61 -17.76
CA ARG A 63 0.79 -29.61 -16.74
C ARG A 63 0.01 -30.76 -17.35
N ILE A 64 -1.03 -30.46 -18.13
CA ILE A 64 -1.88 -31.47 -18.76
C ILE A 64 -1.06 -32.34 -19.73
N LEU A 65 -0.20 -31.73 -20.55
CA LEU A 65 0.67 -32.46 -21.47
C LEU A 65 1.66 -33.38 -20.74
N ARG A 66 2.17 -32.96 -19.58
CA ARG A 66 3.03 -33.79 -18.72
C ARG A 66 2.25 -34.95 -18.07
N GLU A 67 1.03 -34.70 -17.58
CA GLU A 67 0.15 -35.75 -17.02
C GLU A 67 -0.31 -36.77 -18.06
N LEU A 68 -0.48 -36.36 -19.32
CA LEU A 68 -0.79 -37.24 -20.45
C LEU A 68 0.42 -37.99 -21.02
N GLY A 69 1.63 -37.73 -20.51
CA GLY A 69 2.87 -38.36 -21.00
C GLY A 69 3.32 -37.89 -22.39
N THR A 70 2.79 -36.77 -22.89
CA THR A 70 3.13 -36.22 -24.21
C THR A 70 4.42 -35.39 -24.20
N LEU A 71 4.77 -34.79 -23.06
CA LEU A 71 6.05 -34.11 -22.87
C LEU A 71 7.13 -35.09 -22.39
N PRO A 72 8.28 -35.22 -23.11
CA PRO A 72 9.38 -36.08 -22.68
C PRO A 72 9.91 -35.68 -21.29
N GLU A 73 10.26 -36.67 -20.47
CA GLU A 73 10.84 -36.44 -19.13
C GLU A 73 12.21 -35.72 -19.18
N SER A 74 12.87 -35.72 -20.33
CA SER A 74 14.14 -35.01 -20.56
C SER A 74 14.01 -33.48 -20.56
N ILE A 75 12.79 -32.95 -20.72
CA ILE A 75 12.55 -31.50 -20.71
C ILE A 75 12.44 -31.01 -19.26
N SER A 76 13.43 -30.23 -18.83
CA SER A 76 13.48 -29.63 -17.51
C SER A 76 12.37 -28.60 -17.28
N GLN A 77 11.98 -28.39 -16.02
CA GLN A 77 11.01 -27.35 -15.67
C GLN A 77 11.47 -25.96 -16.13
N THR A 78 12.76 -25.66 -16.04
CA THR A 78 13.34 -24.39 -16.47
C THR A 78 13.15 -24.15 -17.96
N GLN A 79 13.32 -25.18 -18.79
CA GLN A 79 13.08 -25.08 -20.24
C GLN A 79 11.61 -24.79 -20.55
N ILE A 80 10.68 -25.45 -19.85
CA ILE A 80 9.24 -25.17 -20.00
C ILE A 80 8.94 -23.73 -19.55
N SER A 81 9.50 -23.29 -18.42
CA SER A 81 9.26 -21.92 -17.92
C SER A 81 9.78 -20.86 -18.89
N LEU A 82 10.96 -21.08 -19.50
CA LEU A 82 11.50 -20.21 -20.53
C LEU A 82 10.62 -20.22 -21.80
N ALA A 83 10.19 -21.40 -22.26
CA ALA A 83 9.31 -21.51 -23.42
C ALA A 83 7.96 -20.81 -23.18
N MET A 84 7.38 -20.95 -21.98
CA MET A 84 6.14 -20.26 -21.60
C MET A 84 6.32 -18.75 -21.49
N PHE A 85 7.47 -18.28 -21.00
CA PHE A 85 7.78 -16.85 -20.97
C PHE A 85 7.90 -16.26 -22.38
N VAL A 86 8.62 -16.95 -23.29
CA VAL A 86 8.73 -16.52 -24.69
C VAL A 86 7.37 -16.56 -25.40
N LEU A 87 6.58 -17.62 -25.18
CA LEU A 87 5.22 -17.73 -25.71
C LEU A 87 4.32 -16.60 -25.19
N ALA A 88 4.45 -16.24 -23.91
CA ALA A 88 3.72 -15.11 -23.32
C ALA A 88 4.09 -13.80 -24.00
N LEU A 89 5.38 -13.52 -24.20
CA LEU A 89 5.86 -12.29 -24.85
C LEU A 89 5.40 -12.21 -26.31
N VAL A 90 5.60 -13.28 -27.08
CA VAL A 90 5.21 -13.31 -28.50
C VAL A 90 3.69 -13.24 -28.63
N GLY A 91 2.96 -14.01 -27.84
CA GLY A 91 1.50 -13.99 -27.85
C GLY A 91 0.92 -12.65 -27.39
N SER A 92 1.57 -11.98 -26.44
CA SER A 92 1.23 -10.62 -26.01
C SER A 92 1.39 -9.61 -27.14
N GLY A 93 2.52 -9.65 -27.86
CA GLY A 93 2.72 -8.78 -29.03
C GLY A 93 1.74 -9.07 -30.17
N VAL A 94 1.40 -10.34 -30.41
CA VAL A 94 0.37 -10.70 -31.41
C VAL A 94 -1.00 -10.19 -30.98
N ALA A 95 -1.39 -10.39 -29.72
CA ALA A 95 -2.64 -9.89 -29.18
C ALA A 95 -2.73 -8.36 -29.32
N GLU A 96 -1.68 -7.64 -28.96
CA GLU A 96 -1.58 -6.19 -29.13
C GLU A 96 -1.81 -5.75 -30.59
N THR A 97 -1.17 -6.42 -31.56
CA THR A 97 -1.35 -6.06 -32.98
C THR A 97 -2.75 -6.32 -33.54
N GLN A 98 -3.51 -7.21 -32.91
CA GLN A 98 -4.87 -7.58 -33.33
C GLN A 98 -5.95 -6.79 -32.60
N THR A 99 -5.61 -6.20 -31.45
CA THR A 99 -6.53 -5.49 -30.56
C THR A 99 -5.85 -4.23 -30.03
N ASP A 100 -5.36 -4.24 -28.80
CA ASP A 100 -4.68 -3.12 -28.17
C ASP A 100 -3.63 -3.60 -27.13
N GLY A 101 -2.83 -2.66 -26.64
CA GLY A 101 -1.77 -2.94 -25.67
C GLY A 101 -2.29 -3.52 -24.34
N PHE A 102 -3.50 -3.18 -23.91
CA PHE A 102 -4.09 -3.69 -22.66
C PHE A 102 -4.51 -5.17 -22.80
N VAL A 103 -5.07 -5.57 -23.95
CA VAL A 103 -5.31 -6.99 -24.27
C VAL A 103 -3.98 -7.75 -24.36
N GLY A 104 -2.97 -7.18 -25.01
CA GLY A 104 -1.61 -7.73 -25.02
C GLY A 104 -1.05 -7.96 -23.61
N PHE A 105 -1.21 -6.98 -22.72
CA PHE A 105 -0.77 -7.06 -21.32
C PHE A 105 -1.53 -8.14 -20.52
N THR A 106 -2.87 -8.13 -20.59
CA THR A 106 -3.71 -9.12 -19.89
C THR A 106 -3.45 -10.54 -20.39
N PHE A 107 -3.20 -10.73 -21.69
CA PHE A 107 -2.75 -12.01 -22.26
C PHE A 107 -1.45 -12.49 -21.60
N PHE A 108 -0.44 -11.64 -21.50
CA PHE A 108 0.84 -11.97 -20.85
C PHE A 108 0.63 -12.38 -19.39
N VAL A 109 -0.13 -11.58 -18.64
CA VAL A 109 -0.40 -11.80 -17.21
C VAL A 109 -1.15 -13.11 -16.98
N VAL A 110 -2.21 -13.38 -17.76
CA VAL A 110 -3.00 -14.61 -17.63
C VAL A 110 -2.19 -15.83 -18.03
N LEU A 111 -1.45 -15.78 -19.15
CA LEU A 111 -0.68 -16.92 -19.63
C LEU A 111 0.49 -17.24 -18.70
N PHE A 112 1.37 -16.26 -18.46
CA PHE A 112 2.59 -16.49 -17.67
C PHE A 112 2.30 -16.53 -16.17
N GLY A 113 1.46 -15.63 -15.67
CA GLY A 113 1.03 -15.62 -14.27
C GLY A 113 0.21 -16.87 -13.92
N GLY A 114 -0.71 -17.28 -14.80
CA GLY A 114 -1.47 -18.52 -14.65
C GLY A 114 -0.55 -19.74 -14.60
N TYR A 115 0.41 -19.83 -15.53
CA TYR A 115 1.42 -20.90 -15.53
C TYR A 115 2.26 -20.92 -14.24
N LEU A 116 2.69 -19.77 -13.73
CA LEU A 116 3.46 -19.69 -12.48
C LEU A 116 2.65 -20.12 -11.26
N LEU A 117 1.34 -19.86 -11.25
CA LEU A 117 0.45 -20.30 -10.18
C LEU A 117 0.21 -21.82 -10.28
N ASP A 118 -0.05 -22.33 -11.48
CA ASP A 118 -0.23 -23.75 -11.76
C ASP A 118 0.98 -24.59 -11.34
N THR A 119 2.18 -24.19 -11.78
CA THR A 119 3.44 -24.88 -11.45
C THR A 119 3.82 -24.83 -9.97
N LYS A 120 3.28 -23.86 -9.22
CA LYS A 120 3.43 -23.77 -7.76
C LYS A 120 2.29 -24.46 -7.00
N GLU A 121 1.44 -25.22 -7.69
CA GLU A 121 0.28 -25.93 -7.15
C GLU A 121 -0.76 -25.00 -6.50
N ARG A 122 -0.87 -23.76 -7.01
CA ARG A 122 -1.82 -22.73 -6.55
C ARG A 122 -3.00 -22.61 -7.52
N TYR A 123 -3.69 -23.73 -7.74
CA TYR A 123 -4.69 -23.86 -8.81
C TYR A 123 -5.91 -22.95 -8.64
N GLU A 124 -6.38 -22.71 -7.41
CA GLU A 124 -7.53 -21.82 -7.18
C GLU A 124 -7.20 -20.36 -7.56
N TRP A 125 -5.98 -19.92 -7.27
CA TRP A 125 -5.50 -18.58 -7.66
C TRP A 125 -5.32 -18.47 -9.17
N MET A 126 -4.89 -19.56 -9.83
CA MET A 126 -4.82 -19.62 -11.28
C MET A 126 -6.21 -19.48 -11.90
N THR A 127 -7.21 -20.24 -11.42
CA THR A 127 -8.60 -20.13 -11.89
C THR A 127 -9.14 -18.72 -11.67
N MET A 128 -8.91 -18.13 -10.49
CA MET A 128 -9.26 -16.73 -10.21
C MET A 128 -8.61 -15.77 -11.20
N LEU A 129 -7.33 -15.93 -11.51
CA LEU A 129 -6.59 -15.06 -12.43
C LEU A 129 -7.12 -15.15 -13.86
N ILE A 130 -7.46 -16.35 -14.34
CA ILE A 130 -8.07 -16.54 -15.67
C ILE A 130 -9.41 -15.83 -15.74
N PHE A 131 -10.25 -16.01 -14.73
CA PHE A 131 -11.55 -15.32 -14.64
C PHE A 131 -11.40 -13.80 -14.54
N ALA A 132 -10.46 -13.31 -13.73
CA ALA A 132 -10.17 -11.88 -13.60
C ALA A 132 -9.71 -11.27 -14.92
N GLY A 133 -8.85 -11.97 -15.67
CA GLY A 133 -8.33 -11.50 -16.95
C GLY A 133 -9.39 -11.45 -18.05
N VAL A 134 -10.31 -12.43 -18.11
CA VAL A 134 -11.45 -12.34 -19.04
C VAL A 134 -12.47 -11.30 -18.55
N GLY A 135 -12.69 -11.26 -17.23
CA GLY A 135 -13.68 -10.40 -16.59
C GLY A 135 -13.38 -8.92 -16.62
N VAL A 136 -12.10 -8.52 -16.69
CA VAL A 136 -11.76 -7.09 -16.82
C VAL A 136 -12.21 -6.52 -18.16
N HIS A 137 -12.06 -7.29 -19.25
CA HIS A 137 -12.56 -6.89 -20.56
C HIS A 137 -14.09 -6.83 -20.55
N ALA A 138 -14.76 -7.84 -19.98
CA ALA A 138 -16.22 -7.83 -19.86
C ALA A 138 -16.71 -6.63 -19.04
N ALA A 139 -16.02 -6.28 -17.95
CA ALA A 139 -16.35 -5.11 -17.14
C ALA A 139 -16.18 -3.79 -17.91
N ILE A 140 -15.17 -3.67 -18.79
CA ILE A 140 -14.98 -2.51 -19.66
C ILE A 140 -16.14 -2.40 -20.65
N ASP A 141 -16.47 -3.48 -21.36
CA ASP A 141 -17.53 -3.47 -22.37
C ASP A 141 -18.90 -3.17 -21.77
N ILE A 142 -19.21 -3.75 -20.60
CA ILE A 142 -20.47 -3.47 -19.90
C ILE A 142 -20.52 -2.02 -19.39
N ALA A 143 -19.41 -1.47 -18.90
CA ALA A 143 -19.35 -0.07 -18.50
C ALA A 143 -19.48 0.87 -19.71
N ALA A 144 -18.85 0.55 -20.83
CA ALA A 144 -18.99 1.31 -22.08
C ALA A 144 -20.43 1.28 -22.61
N ALA A 145 -21.10 0.13 -22.57
CA ALA A 145 -22.51 0.01 -22.93
C ALA A 145 -23.43 0.78 -21.97
N ALA A 146 -23.06 0.91 -20.69
CA ALA A 146 -23.80 1.73 -19.74
C ALA A 146 -23.63 3.24 -19.96
N ALA A 147 -22.57 3.68 -20.66
CA ALA A 147 -22.27 5.10 -20.87
C ALA A 147 -23.13 5.79 -21.94
N VAL A 148 -24.07 5.07 -22.56
CA VAL A 148 -25.00 5.65 -23.53
C VAL A 148 -25.96 6.65 -22.88
N ASP A 149 -26.27 7.75 -23.57
CA ASP A 149 -27.08 8.84 -23.02
C ASP A 149 -28.49 8.40 -22.57
N SER A 150 -29.05 7.37 -23.20
CA SER A 150 -30.35 6.80 -22.80
C SER A 150 -30.32 6.07 -21.44
N TYR A 151 -29.13 5.68 -20.97
CA TYR A 151 -28.94 4.89 -19.76
C TYR A 151 -28.27 5.71 -18.64
N LEU A 152 -27.14 6.34 -18.94
CA LEU A 152 -26.41 7.27 -18.08
C LEU A 152 -25.98 8.49 -18.90
N PRO A 153 -26.78 9.58 -18.93
CA PRO A 153 -26.45 10.77 -19.69
C PRO A 153 -25.36 11.61 -19.03
N SER A 154 -24.64 12.36 -19.86
CA SER A 154 -23.62 13.33 -19.44
C SER A 154 -24.20 14.69 -19.01
N SER A 155 -25.45 14.97 -19.37
CA SER A 155 -26.24 16.14 -18.98
C SER A 155 -27.62 15.73 -18.45
N TYR A 156 -28.20 16.53 -17.55
CA TYR A 156 -29.51 16.26 -16.97
C TYR A 156 -30.35 17.54 -16.91
N GLU A 157 -31.58 17.47 -17.41
CA GLU A 157 -32.56 18.56 -17.32
C GLU A 157 -33.27 18.52 -15.97
N PHE A 158 -33.02 19.52 -15.14
CA PHE A 158 -33.68 19.66 -13.85
C PHE A 158 -35.09 20.24 -14.01
N SER A 159 -35.91 20.11 -12.97
CA SER A 159 -37.33 20.52 -12.96
C SER A 159 -37.59 22.00 -13.33
N GLU A 160 -36.57 22.86 -13.29
CA GLU A 160 -36.60 24.25 -13.73
C GLU A 160 -36.38 24.45 -15.25
N GLY A 161 -36.25 23.37 -16.03
CA GLY A 161 -36.07 23.40 -17.49
C GLY A 161 -34.66 23.82 -17.94
N GLN A 162 -33.69 23.79 -17.04
CA GLN A 162 -32.28 24.04 -17.35
C GLN A 162 -31.52 22.72 -17.36
N GLU A 163 -30.75 22.53 -18.42
CA GLU A 163 -29.84 21.41 -18.59
C GLU A 163 -28.51 21.70 -17.87
N TYR A 164 -28.11 20.79 -16.99
CA TYR A 164 -26.87 20.89 -16.23
C TYR A 164 -25.93 19.73 -16.56
N PRO A 165 -24.61 19.97 -16.67
CA PRO A 165 -23.64 18.90 -16.84
C PRO A 165 -23.57 18.04 -15.58
N VAL A 166 -23.70 16.72 -15.75
CA VAL A 166 -23.66 15.71 -14.68
C VAL A 166 -22.58 14.64 -14.93
N SER A 167 -21.60 14.95 -15.79
CA SER A 167 -20.50 14.05 -16.16
C SER A 167 -19.77 13.44 -14.96
N SER A 168 -19.50 14.22 -13.90
CA SER A 168 -18.86 13.67 -12.69
C SER A 168 -19.71 12.62 -11.95
N PHE A 169 -21.04 12.74 -11.99
CA PHE A 169 -21.97 11.74 -11.46
C PHE A 169 -22.05 10.52 -12.37
N GLN A 170 -22.04 10.74 -13.69
CA GLN A 170 -21.98 9.70 -14.71
C GLN A 170 -20.73 8.83 -14.51
N GLU A 171 -19.55 9.43 -14.38
CA GLU A 171 -18.28 8.72 -14.15
C GLU A 171 -18.28 7.93 -12.84
N THR A 172 -18.91 8.45 -11.80
CA THR A 172 -19.08 7.72 -10.53
C THR A 172 -19.97 6.48 -10.70
N ALA A 173 -21.05 6.60 -11.47
CA ALA A 173 -21.95 5.48 -11.78
C ALA A 173 -21.29 4.44 -12.69
N LEU A 174 -20.55 4.88 -13.72
CA LEU A 174 -19.75 4.01 -14.59
C LEU A 174 -18.67 3.26 -13.81
N GLY A 175 -17.98 3.95 -12.91
CA GLY A 175 -17.05 3.32 -11.98
C GLY A 175 -17.72 2.23 -11.13
N PHE A 176 -18.93 2.46 -10.63
CA PHE A 176 -19.69 1.44 -9.91
C PHE A 176 -19.99 0.21 -10.78
N VAL A 177 -20.46 0.39 -12.02
CA VAL A 177 -20.73 -0.72 -12.96
C VAL A 177 -19.46 -1.52 -13.23
N PHE A 178 -18.38 -0.83 -13.60
CA PHE A 178 -17.08 -1.45 -13.87
C PHE A 178 -16.56 -2.24 -12.66
N PHE A 179 -16.43 -1.61 -11.49
CA PHE A 179 -15.83 -2.27 -10.32
C PHE A 179 -16.68 -3.42 -9.81
N THR A 180 -18.00 -3.36 -9.97
CA THR A 180 -18.91 -4.46 -9.60
C THR A 180 -18.63 -5.69 -10.45
N TRP A 181 -18.64 -5.56 -11.78
CA TRP A 181 -18.32 -6.67 -12.67
C TRP A 181 -16.88 -7.16 -12.51
N PHE A 182 -15.92 -6.24 -12.46
CA PHE A 182 -14.51 -6.56 -12.22
C PHE A 182 -14.30 -7.36 -10.93
N THR A 183 -15.14 -7.18 -9.91
CA THR A 183 -15.08 -7.93 -8.64
C THR A 183 -15.80 -9.28 -8.73
N VAL A 184 -16.93 -9.36 -9.44
CA VAL A 184 -17.71 -10.60 -9.61
C VAL A 184 -16.88 -11.71 -10.27
N PHE A 185 -16.15 -11.41 -11.34
CA PHE A 185 -15.40 -12.43 -12.08
C PHE A 185 -14.33 -13.15 -11.23
N PRO A 186 -13.40 -12.47 -10.51
CA PRO A 186 -12.49 -13.11 -9.59
C PRO A 186 -13.19 -13.96 -8.53
N ILE A 187 -14.31 -13.49 -7.96
CA ILE A 187 -15.08 -14.25 -6.96
C ILE A 187 -15.64 -15.54 -7.57
N LEU A 188 -16.23 -15.47 -8.77
CA LEU A 188 -16.70 -16.64 -9.51
C LEU A 188 -15.56 -17.58 -9.86
N GLY A 189 -14.39 -17.07 -10.26
CA GLY A 189 -13.19 -17.86 -10.51
C GLY A 189 -12.71 -18.60 -9.25
N LEU A 190 -12.72 -17.94 -8.08
CA LEU A 190 -12.45 -18.59 -6.80
C LEU A 190 -13.51 -19.65 -6.46
N LEU A 191 -14.79 -19.36 -6.67
CA LEU A 191 -15.89 -20.30 -6.43
C LEU A 191 -15.73 -21.56 -7.29
N VAL A 192 -15.50 -21.40 -8.60
CA VAL A 192 -15.22 -22.49 -9.54
C VAL A 192 -13.96 -23.25 -9.13
N GLY A 193 -12.90 -22.55 -8.75
CA GLY A 193 -11.64 -23.16 -8.30
C GLY A 193 -11.84 -24.02 -7.05
N VAL A 194 -12.56 -23.52 -6.04
CA VAL A 194 -12.82 -24.23 -4.78
C VAL A 194 -13.81 -25.39 -4.98
N ALA A 195 -14.89 -25.20 -5.74
CA ALA A 195 -15.88 -26.24 -6.00
C ALA A 195 -15.32 -27.34 -6.93
N GLY A 196 -14.47 -26.95 -7.89
CA GLY A 196 -13.79 -27.84 -8.83
C GLY A 196 -12.48 -28.44 -8.30
N ARG A 197 -12.10 -28.18 -7.04
CA ARG A 197 -10.86 -28.70 -6.44
C ARG A 197 -10.90 -30.24 -6.36
N GLY A 198 -9.88 -30.89 -6.91
CA GLY A 198 -9.82 -32.36 -7.06
C GLY A 198 -10.58 -32.90 -8.27
N PHE A 199 -11.25 -32.04 -9.06
CA PHE A 199 -11.98 -32.41 -10.27
C PHE A 199 -11.49 -31.64 -11.52
N LEU A 200 -11.66 -30.32 -11.55
CA LEU A 200 -11.17 -29.43 -12.61
C LEU A 200 -9.65 -29.22 -12.52
N SER A 201 -9.11 -29.21 -11.30
CA SER A 201 -7.68 -29.13 -11.05
C SER A 201 -7.30 -30.04 -9.89
N PRO A 202 -6.03 -30.49 -9.82
CA PRO A 202 -5.56 -31.31 -8.70
C PRO A 202 -5.73 -30.59 -7.36
N ALA A 203 -5.85 -31.34 -6.27
CA ALA A 203 -5.82 -30.75 -4.93
C ALA A 203 -4.36 -30.45 -4.55
N GLY A 204 -3.95 -29.17 -4.65
CA GLY A 204 -2.59 -28.75 -4.29
C GLY A 204 -2.35 -28.72 -2.77
N ASP A 205 -1.17 -29.14 -2.32
CA ASP A 205 -0.78 -29.16 -0.91
C ASP A 205 -0.10 -27.86 -0.45
N LYS A 206 -0.10 -26.83 -1.31
CA LYS A 206 0.58 -25.55 -1.10
C LYS A 206 -0.38 -24.37 -1.20
N GLY A 207 -0.05 -23.28 -0.51
CA GLY A 207 -0.81 -22.03 -0.56
C GLY A 207 -2.02 -22.01 0.39
N TRP A 208 -2.95 -21.08 0.15
CA TRP A 208 -4.05 -20.77 1.07
C TRP A 208 -5.08 -21.89 1.17
N PHE A 209 -5.24 -22.68 0.11
CA PHE A 209 -6.22 -23.77 0.04
C PHE A 209 -5.65 -25.13 0.44
N ALA A 210 -4.38 -25.20 0.86
CA ALA A 210 -3.76 -26.44 1.35
C ALA A 210 -4.48 -27.03 2.58
N PHE A 211 -5.13 -26.19 3.39
CA PHE A 211 -5.91 -26.61 4.55
C PHE A 211 -7.26 -27.26 4.18
N ASN A 212 -7.63 -27.22 2.90
CA ASN A 212 -8.86 -27.79 2.37
C ASN A 212 -8.56 -29.14 1.70
N LYS A 213 -8.69 -30.23 2.46
CA LYS A 213 -8.39 -31.59 1.98
C LYS A 213 -9.53 -32.13 1.13
N VAL A 214 -9.18 -32.93 0.12
CA VAL A 214 -10.14 -33.60 -0.77
C VAL A 214 -9.86 -35.09 -0.74
N GLU A 215 -10.82 -35.87 -0.22
CA GLU A 215 -10.71 -37.33 -0.15
C GLU A 215 -11.25 -38.04 -1.41
N GLY A 216 -12.05 -37.33 -2.22
CA GLY A 216 -12.54 -37.77 -3.54
C GLY A 216 -13.90 -37.16 -3.91
N GLY A 217 -14.12 -36.85 -5.19
CA GLY A 217 -15.37 -36.23 -5.66
C GLY A 217 -15.53 -34.76 -5.25
N TRP A 218 -16.78 -34.28 -5.19
CA TRP A 218 -17.09 -32.90 -4.79
C TRP A 218 -16.83 -32.69 -3.30
N ASN A 219 -16.04 -31.66 -2.98
CA ASN A 219 -15.62 -31.39 -1.62
C ASN A 219 -16.73 -30.71 -0.79
N ARG A 220 -17.47 -31.52 -0.02
CA ARG A 220 -18.49 -31.06 0.93
C ARG A 220 -17.92 -30.31 2.13
N GLU A 221 -16.67 -30.56 2.52
CA GLU A 221 -16.07 -29.86 3.67
C GLU A 221 -15.84 -28.38 3.39
N ALA A 222 -15.65 -28.02 2.11
CA ALA A 222 -15.53 -26.65 1.64
C ALA A 222 -16.87 -25.96 1.39
N LEU A 223 -18.01 -26.62 1.63
CA LEU A 223 -19.34 -26.08 1.36
C LEU A 223 -19.59 -24.70 2.02
N PRO A 224 -19.19 -24.44 3.28
CA PRO A 224 -19.36 -23.11 3.85
C PRO A 224 -18.63 -22.01 3.07
N LEU A 225 -17.45 -22.31 2.52
CA LEU A 225 -16.68 -21.36 1.71
C LEU A 225 -17.32 -21.14 0.34
N GLN A 226 -17.81 -22.22 -0.29
CA GLN A 226 -18.52 -22.14 -1.57
C GLN A 226 -19.80 -21.29 -1.43
N ILE A 227 -20.58 -21.49 -0.37
CA ILE A 227 -21.77 -20.69 -0.07
C ILE A 227 -21.38 -19.22 0.15
N ALA A 228 -20.31 -18.94 0.89
CA ALA A 228 -19.89 -17.56 1.13
C ALA A 228 -19.44 -16.84 -0.15
N LEU A 229 -18.69 -17.51 -1.04
CA LEU A 229 -18.31 -16.95 -2.33
C LEU A 229 -19.53 -16.75 -3.24
N PHE A 230 -20.50 -17.65 -3.20
CA PHE A 230 -21.77 -17.49 -3.93
C PHE A 230 -22.58 -16.30 -3.40
N ILE A 231 -22.72 -16.15 -2.08
CA ILE A 231 -23.38 -14.99 -1.46
C ILE A 231 -22.65 -13.70 -1.84
N TRP A 232 -21.32 -13.71 -1.87
CA TRP A 232 -20.54 -12.54 -2.26
C TRP A 232 -20.79 -12.13 -3.71
N ALA A 233 -20.69 -13.06 -4.66
CA ALA A 233 -21.02 -12.78 -6.05
C ALA A 233 -22.49 -12.34 -6.20
N GLY A 234 -23.42 -13.04 -5.53
CA GLY A 234 -24.84 -12.71 -5.53
C GLY A 234 -25.15 -11.33 -4.96
N ALA A 235 -24.42 -10.87 -3.95
CA ALA A 235 -24.58 -9.52 -3.40
C ALA A 235 -24.23 -8.45 -4.44
N HIS A 236 -23.15 -8.63 -5.20
CA HIS A 236 -22.79 -7.71 -6.28
C HIS A 236 -23.83 -7.73 -7.41
N LEU A 237 -24.29 -8.93 -7.80
CA LEU A 237 -25.34 -9.09 -8.82
C LEU A 237 -26.67 -8.45 -8.37
N ALA A 238 -27.02 -8.55 -7.08
CA ALA A 238 -28.21 -7.90 -6.53
C ALA A 238 -28.09 -6.37 -6.52
N THR A 239 -26.90 -5.82 -6.21
CA THR A 239 -26.69 -4.37 -6.22
C THR A 239 -26.77 -3.77 -7.62
N ILE A 240 -26.23 -4.45 -8.63
CA ILE A 240 -26.30 -3.96 -10.00
C ILE A 240 -27.69 -4.15 -10.61
N TRP A 241 -28.39 -5.22 -10.23
CA TRP A 241 -29.81 -5.38 -10.56
C TRP A 241 -30.65 -4.23 -9.97
N HIS A 242 -30.45 -3.87 -8.69
CA HIS A 242 -31.13 -2.72 -8.09
C HIS A 242 -30.78 -1.39 -8.79
N PHE A 243 -29.51 -1.19 -9.15
CA PHE A 243 -29.08 -0.02 -9.93
C PHE A 243 -29.80 0.07 -11.28
N ASP A 244 -29.93 -1.06 -11.97
CA ASP A 244 -30.62 -1.13 -13.26
C ASP A 244 -32.12 -0.83 -13.18
N GLN A 245 -32.78 -1.19 -12.08
CA GLN A 245 -34.20 -0.85 -11.86
C GLN A 245 -34.45 0.63 -11.52
N GLY A 246 -33.41 1.38 -11.14
CA GLY A 246 -33.53 2.80 -10.78
C GLY A 246 -33.80 3.70 -11.98
N SER A 247 -34.41 4.86 -11.73
CA SER A 247 -34.51 5.93 -12.73
C SER A 247 -33.13 6.50 -13.07
N ILE A 248 -33.01 7.29 -14.15
CA ILE A 248 -31.76 7.99 -14.49
C ILE A 248 -31.27 8.85 -13.30
N ALA A 249 -32.18 9.54 -12.62
CA ALA A 249 -31.86 10.36 -11.45
C ALA A 249 -31.33 9.52 -10.27
N ASP A 250 -31.85 8.30 -10.08
CA ASP A 250 -31.35 7.37 -9.06
C ASP A 250 -29.95 6.86 -9.41
N ARG A 251 -29.74 6.44 -10.67
CA ARG A 251 -28.44 5.93 -11.13
C ARG A 251 -27.33 6.98 -11.02
N LEU A 252 -27.67 8.25 -11.22
CA LEU A 252 -26.76 9.39 -11.05
C LEU A 252 -26.72 9.94 -9.62
N ARG A 253 -27.56 9.44 -8.69
CA ARG A 253 -27.69 9.92 -7.30
C ARG A 253 -27.93 11.43 -7.21
N LEU A 254 -28.83 11.96 -8.04
CA LEU A 254 -29.16 13.40 -8.07
C LEU A 254 -30.14 13.84 -6.97
N GLY A 255 -30.50 12.94 -6.05
CA GLY A 255 -31.42 13.22 -4.95
C GLY A 255 -31.01 14.45 -4.13
N GLY A 256 -31.95 15.37 -3.95
CA GLY A 256 -31.73 16.61 -3.18
C GLY A 256 -31.08 17.75 -3.98
N LEU A 257 -30.73 17.55 -5.25
CA LEU A 257 -30.32 18.61 -6.18
C LEU A 257 -31.51 19.08 -7.01
N GLY A 258 -31.73 20.39 -7.11
CA GLY A 258 -32.75 20.97 -8.00
C GLY A 258 -34.17 20.41 -7.82
N GLY A 259 -34.54 20.02 -6.59
CA GLY A 259 -35.85 19.45 -6.27
C GLY A 259 -36.08 18.02 -6.77
N VAL A 260 -35.04 17.32 -7.23
CA VAL A 260 -35.15 15.94 -7.74
C VAL A 260 -35.39 14.96 -6.59
N GLU A 261 -36.51 14.22 -6.68
CA GLU A 261 -36.84 13.11 -5.79
C GLU A 261 -36.20 11.83 -6.32
N ALA A 262 -35.00 11.50 -5.83
CA ALA A 262 -34.29 10.27 -6.14
C ALA A 262 -33.59 9.74 -4.89
N ASN A 263 -33.72 8.43 -4.63
CA ASN A 263 -33.14 7.77 -3.45
C ASN A 263 -31.76 7.17 -3.76
N GLY A 264 -31.43 7.02 -5.04
CA GLY A 264 -30.16 6.47 -5.48
C GLY A 264 -30.16 4.95 -5.56
N PHE A 265 -29.01 4.32 -5.31
CA PHE A 265 -28.85 2.88 -5.41
C PHE A 265 -27.90 2.31 -4.35
N VAL A 266 -28.06 1.01 -4.06
CA VAL A 266 -27.18 0.25 -3.17
C VAL A 266 -25.78 0.15 -3.79
N GLY A 267 -24.80 0.85 -3.19
CA GLY A 267 -23.46 0.97 -3.76
C GLY A 267 -22.55 -0.25 -3.58
N TYR A 268 -21.39 -0.19 -4.23
CA TYR A 268 -20.36 -1.25 -4.26
C TYR A 268 -19.94 -1.75 -2.86
N TYR A 269 -19.71 -0.83 -1.91
CA TYR A 269 -19.21 -1.18 -0.59
C TYR A 269 -20.18 -2.07 0.21
N THR A 270 -21.49 -1.93 -0.01
CA THR A 270 -22.49 -2.78 0.65
C THR A 270 -22.34 -4.25 0.21
N ALA A 271 -22.14 -4.50 -1.08
CA ALA A 271 -21.89 -5.83 -1.62
C ALA A 271 -20.52 -6.39 -1.15
N LEU A 272 -19.48 -5.56 -1.20
CA LEU A 272 -18.14 -5.93 -0.73
C LEU A 272 -18.14 -6.37 0.74
N LEU A 273 -18.74 -5.55 1.62
CA LEU A 273 -18.82 -5.84 3.06
C LEU A 273 -19.69 -7.07 3.35
N THR A 274 -20.77 -7.26 2.59
CA THR A 274 -21.60 -8.48 2.68
C THR A 274 -20.77 -9.73 2.36
N GLY A 275 -19.93 -9.66 1.34
CA GLY A 275 -18.97 -10.71 1.00
C GLY A 275 -17.97 -11.02 2.11
N ILE A 276 -17.35 -9.99 2.67
CA ILE A 276 -16.40 -10.13 3.80
C ILE A 276 -17.09 -10.80 5.00
N ILE A 277 -18.31 -10.38 5.33
CA ILE A 277 -19.09 -10.97 6.41
C ILE A 277 -19.47 -12.42 6.10
N ALA A 278 -19.83 -12.75 4.86
CA ALA A 278 -20.09 -14.12 4.45
C ALA A 278 -18.85 -15.02 4.63
N ILE A 279 -17.64 -14.53 4.31
CA ILE A 279 -16.38 -15.25 4.54
C ILE A 279 -16.10 -15.45 6.04
N ILE A 280 -16.36 -14.43 6.87
CA ILE A 280 -16.22 -14.53 8.34
C ILE A 280 -17.19 -15.57 8.89
N VAL A 281 -18.46 -15.51 8.49
CA VAL A 281 -19.52 -16.45 8.87
C VAL A 281 -19.17 -17.88 8.43
N SER A 282 -18.62 -18.05 7.23
CA SER A 282 -18.11 -19.34 6.75
C SER A 282 -17.02 -19.92 7.66
N GLY A 283 -16.06 -19.10 8.09
CA GLY A 283 -15.05 -19.52 9.06
C GLY A 283 -15.64 -19.91 10.42
N MET A 284 -16.65 -19.18 10.90
CA MET A 284 -17.37 -19.52 12.14
C MET A 284 -18.13 -20.84 12.02
N VAL A 285 -18.80 -21.07 10.89
CA VAL A 285 -19.50 -22.33 10.57
C VAL A 285 -18.51 -23.50 10.52
N ALA A 286 -17.34 -23.30 9.90
CA ALA A 286 -16.28 -24.32 9.85
C ALA A 286 -15.79 -24.73 11.26
N GLU A 287 -15.72 -23.77 12.20
CA GLU A 287 -15.37 -24.00 13.61
C GLU A 287 -16.55 -24.46 14.50
N ARG A 288 -17.76 -24.60 13.93
CA ARG A 288 -19.02 -24.88 14.65
C ARG A 288 -19.44 -23.78 15.64
N TRP A 289 -18.99 -22.54 15.44
CA TRP A 289 -19.42 -21.37 16.20
C TRP A 289 -20.78 -20.85 15.70
N PHE A 290 -21.78 -21.73 15.58
CA PHE A 290 -23.05 -21.45 14.94
C PHE A 290 -23.82 -20.30 15.59
N THR A 291 -23.80 -20.18 16.93
CA THR A 291 -24.42 -19.05 17.63
C THR A 291 -23.81 -17.71 17.22
N ARG A 292 -22.48 -17.64 17.06
CA ARG A 292 -21.77 -16.43 16.62
C ARG A 292 -22.07 -16.13 15.15
N ALA A 293 -22.08 -17.17 14.31
CA ALA A 293 -22.43 -17.07 12.90
C ALA A 293 -23.84 -16.49 12.73
N MET A 294 -24.85 -17.05 13.41
CA MET A 294 -26.23 -16.54 13.40
C MET A 294 -26.32 -15.11 13.93
N THR A 295 -25.60 -14.78 15.00
CA THR A 295 -25.58 -13.41 15.55
C THR A 295 -25.07 -12.40 14.52
N ILE A 296 -23.91 -12.66 13.92
CA ILE A 296 -23.31 -11.72 12.96
C ILE A 296 -24.14 -11.65 11.68
N SER A 297 -24.61 -12.77 11.13
CA SER A 297 -25.41 -12.77 9.91
C SER A 297 -26.74 -12.04 10.10
N SER A 298 -27.45 -12.29 11.21
CA SER A 298 -28.74 -11.67 11.48
C SER A 298 -28.60 -10.17 11.77
N LEU A 299 -27.57 -9.76 12.51
CA LEU A 299 -27.31 -8.34 12.76
C LEU A 299 -26.86 -7.61 11.48
N TRP A 300 -26.11 -8.26 10.60
CA TRP A 300 -25.75 -7.67 9.30
C TRP A 300 -26.98 -7.49 8.41
N VAL A 301 -27.86 -8.49 8.31
CA VAL A 301 -29.12 -8.37 7.57
C VAL A 301 -29.99 -7.26 8.14
N LEU A 302 -30.09 -7.17 9.48
CA LEU A 302 -30.85 -6.10 10.13
C LEU A 302 -30.25 -4.71 9.82
N TYR A 303 -28.92 -4.59 9.84
CA TYR A 303 -28.21 -3.37 9.43
C TYR A 303 -28.51 -3.02 7.97
N LEU A 304 -28.50 -3.98 7.05
CA LEU A 304 -28.84 -3.73 5.64
C LEU A 304 -30.28 -3.23 5.49
N LEU A 305 -31.25 -3.89 6.14
CA LEU A 305 -32.65 -3.48 6.09
C LEU A 305 -32.86 -2.07 6.66
N GLY A 306 -32.20 -1.76 7.78
CA GLY A 306 -32.21 -0.43 8.38
C GLY A 306 -31.56 0.63 7.50
N ALA A 307 -30.38 0.35 6.93
CA ALA A 307 -29.69 1.26 6.02
C ALA A 307 -30.50 1.51 4.74
N TRP A 308 -31.19 0.49 4.21
CA TRP A 308 -32.08 0.65 3.06
C TRP A 308 -33.34 1.46 3.39
N TYR A 309 -33.83 1.37 4.63
CA TYR A 309 -34.92 2.21 5.13
C TYR A 309 -34.48 3.68 5.25
N GLU A 310 -33.31 3.92 5.86
CA GLU A 310 -32.72 5.26 5.98
C GLU A 310 -32.43 5.91 4.62
N ALA A 311 -32.01 5.10 3.64
CA ALA A 311 -31.80 5.54 2.26
C ALA A 311 -33.11 5.74 1.46
N GLY A 312 -34.28 5.40 2.03
CA GLY A 312 -35.57 5.57 1.36
C GLY A 312 -35.90 4.51 0.30
N PHE A 313 -35.15 3.41 0.19
CA PHE A 313 -35.41 2.34 -0.79
C PHE A 313 -36.71 1.57 -0.51
N TRP A 314 -37.15 1.58 0.74
CA TRP A 314 -38.47 1.08 1.12
C TRP A 314 -39.01 1.93 2.27
N THR A 315 -40.33 2.10 2.29
CA THR A 315 -41.01 2.95 3.27
C THR A 315 -42.11 2.18 3.96
N ASN A 316 -42.44 2.60 5.18
CA ASN A 316 -43.52 2.02 5.97
C ASN A 316 -43.94 3.02 7.04
N GLU A 317 -45.25 3.27 7.13
CA GLU A 317 -45.83 4.28 8.01
C GLU A 317 -45.48 4.02 9.49
N THR A 318 -45.58 2.78 9.95
CA THR A 318 -45.29 2.38 11.33
C THR A 318 -43.84 2.67 11.76
N PHE A 319 -42.90 2.59 10.82
CA PHE A 319 -41.48 2.87 11.07
C PHE A 319 -41.11 4.36 10.96
N SER A 320 -42.06 5.22 10.58
CA SER A 320 -41.88 6.68 10.47
C SER A 320 -42.46 7.46 11.66
N GLU A 321 -43.19 6.78 12.54
CA GLU A 321 -43.82 7.37 13.72
C GLU A 321 -42.88 7.48 14.93
N SER A 322 -43.33 8.19 15.97
CA SER A 322 -42.60 8.36 17.25
C SER A 322 -42.16 7.05 17.93
N TRP A 323 -42.80 5.92 17.62
CA TRP A 323 -42.47 4.60 18.18
C TRP A 323 -41.37 3.86 17.41
N ALA A 324 -40.92 4.37 16.26
CA ALA A 324 -39.96 3.67 15.39
C ALA A 324 -38.69 3.17 16.12
N PRO A 325 -38.01 3.95 16.98
CA PRO A 325 -36.84 3.46 17.71
C PRO A 325 -37.15 2.26 18.61
N LEU A 326 -38.34 2.22 19.22
CA LEU A 326 -38.78 1.12 20.08
C LEU A 326 -39.11 -0.13 19.26
N ILE A 327 -39.64 0.02 18.04
CA ILE A 327 -39.90 -1.11 17.15
C ILE A 327 -38.58 -1.70 16.66
N TRP A 328 -37.62 -0.88 16.22
CA TRP A 328 -36.29 -1.36 15.83
C TRP A 328 -35.55 -2.04 16.99
N LEU A 329 -35.67 -1.49 18.20
CA LEU A 329 -35.17 -2.13 19.42
C LEU A 329 -35.84 -3.49 19.67
N ALA A 330 -37.17 -3.56 19.54
CA ALA A 330 -37.93 -4.80 19.74
C ALA A 330 -37.53 -5.87 18.71
N ILE A 331 -37.42 -5.52 17.42
CA ILE A 331 -36.95 -6.43 16.37
C ILE A 331 -35.56 -6.97 16.72
N THR A 332 -34.63 -6.08 17.08
CA THR A 332 -33.27 -6.46 17.48
C THR A 332 -33.28 -7.42 18.68
N PHE A 333 -34.09 -7.11 19.69
CA PHE A 333 -34.25 -7.93 20.87
C PHE A 333 -34.80 -9.32 20.55
N PHE A 334 -35.90 -9.42 19.78
CA PHE A 334 -36.53 -10.69 19.43
C PHE A 334 -35.67 -11.54 18.50
N VAL A 335 -34.88 -10.94 17.60
CA VAL A 335 -33.85 -11.64 16.84
C VAL A 335 -32.82 -12.26 17.79
N GLY A 336 -32.35 -11.52 18.81
CA GLY A 336 -31.45 -12.04 19.84
C GLY A 336 -32.05 -13.19 20.65
N VAL A 337 -33.34 -13.08 21.02
CA VAL A 337 -34.09 -14.16 21.70
C VAL A 337 -34.16 -15.40 20.81
N ALA A 338 -34.55 -15.25 19.53
CA ALA A 338 -34.64 -16.37 18.59
C ALA A 338 -33.29 -17.10 18.42
N ILE A 339 -32.20 -16.34 18.27
CA ILE A 339 -30.84 -16.91 18.17
C ILE A 339 -30.47 -17.68 19.43
N THR A 340 -30.82 -17.14 20.60
CA THR A 340 -30.56 -17.80 21.89
C THR A 340 -31.39 -19.07 22.05
N MET A 341 -32.67 -19.04 21.68
CA MET A 341 -33.56 -20.20 21.70
C MET A 341 -33.07 -21.30 20.76
N ILE A 342 -32.71 -20.96 19.51
CA ILE A 342 -32.17 -21.92 18.55
C ILE A 342 -30.83 -22.48 19.04
N GLY A 343 -29.93 -21.62 19.50
CA GLY A 343 -28.59 -22.02 19.96
C GLY A 343 -28.62 -22.95 21.17
N ASN A 344 -29.61 -22.82 22.06
CA ASN A 344 -29.75 -23.63 23.26
C ASN A 344 -30.72 -24.82 23.10
N HIS A 345 -31.37 -24.98 21.95
CA HIS A 345 -32.34 -26.05 21.75
C HIS A 345 -31.67 -27.43 21.70
N GLU A 346 -32.26 -28.44 22.34
CA GLU A 346 -31.65 -29.77 22.47
C GLU A 346 -31.48 -30.52 21.13
N LYS A 347 -32.43 -30.34 20.20
CA LYS A 347 -32.44 -31.06 18.90
C LYS A 347 -31.64 -30.38 17.78
N TYR A 348 -31.60 -29.05 17.76
CA TYR A 348 -31.07 -28.25 16.65
C TYR A 348 -30.17 -27.12 17.14
N GLY A 349 -29.71 -27.19 18.39
CA GLY A 349 -28.74 -26.32 19.04
C GLY A 349 -27.79 -27.17 19.88
N GLY A 350 -27.22 -26.59 20.94
CA GLY A 350 -26.35 -27.32 21.89
C GLY A 350 -25.05 -27.84 21.26
N TRP A 351 -24.61 -27.23 20.16
CA TRP A 351 -23.47 -27.70 19.40
C TRP A 351 -22.16 -27.54 20.17
N SER A 352 -21.35 -28.59 20.21
CA SER A 352 -19.99 -28.49 20.71
C SER A 352 -19.10 -27.76 19.70
N ASN A 353 -18.42 -26.73 20.18
CA ASN A 353 -17.33 -26.10 19.44
C ASN A 353 -16.24 -27.15 19.14
N ARG A 354 -15.53 -26.99 18.03
CA ARG A 354 -14.39 -27.86 17.73
C ARG A 354 -13.32 -27.74 18.83
N GLU A 355 -12.75 -28.89 19.20
CA GLU A 355 -11.68 -28.98 20.18
C GLU A 355 -10.40 -28.33 19.63
N GLU A 356 -9.59 -27.75 20.52
CA GLU A 356 -8.38 -27.01 20.13
C GLU A 356 -7.33 -27.87 19.42
N HIS A 357 -7.31 -29.18 19.69
CA HIS A 357 -6.40 -30.12 19.06
C HIS A 357 -6.90 -30.65 17.70
N ARG A 358 -8.12 -30.29 17.27
CA ARG A 358 -8.71 -30.62 15.96
C ARG A 358 -9.34 -29.39 15.28
N PRO A 359 -8.56 -28.32 15.01
CA PRO A 359 -9.07 -27.11 14.39
C PRO A 359 -9.53 -27.36 12.95
N SER A 360 -10.53 -26.59 12.49
CA SER A 360 -10.93 -26.59 11.08
C SER A 360 -9.80 -26.06 10.18
N GLY A 361 -9.91 -26.32 8.88
CA GLY A 361 -8.99 -25.75 7.89
C GLY A 361 -8.97 -24.21 7.92
N ALA A 362 -10.12 -23.57 8.18
CA ALA A 362 -10.23 -22.12 8.29
C ALA A 362 -9.42 -21.55 9.48
N ARG A 363 -9.44 -22.23 10.65
CA ARG A 363 -8.64 -21.81 11.81
C ARG A 363 -7.15 -22.06 11.62
N GLN A 364 -6.78 -23.16 10.95
CA GLN A 364 -5.38 -23.40 10.59
C GLN A 364 -4.86 -22.31 9.63
N PHE A 365 -5.65 -21.96 8.62
CA PHE A 365 -5.37 -20.86 7.70
C PHE A 365 -5.22 -19.54 8.44
N TRP A 366 -6.19 -19.18 9.28
CA TRP A 366 -6.15 -17.93 10.05
C TRP A 366 -4.92 -17.86 10.96
N ASN A 367 -4.63 -18.91 11.73
CA ASN A 367 -3.47 -18.97 12.61
C ASN A 367 -2.14 -18.78 11.87
N ALA A 368 -2.04 -19.30 10.64
CA ALA A 368 -0.86 -19.16 9.79
C ALA A 368 -0.71 -17.75 9.19
N HIS A 369 -1.82 -17.11 8.80
CA HIS A 369 -1.80 -15.96 7.88
C HIS A 369 -2.43 -14.66 8.39
N TRP A 370 -3.09 -14.64 9.55
CA TRP A 370 -3.85 -13.47 10.03
C TRP A 370 -3.06 -12.17 10.00
N ALA A 371 -1.80 -12.19 10.45
CA ALA A 371 -1.00 -10.98 10.58
C ALA A 371 -0.64 -10.38 9.21
N SER A 372 -0.21 -11.23 8.27
CA SER A 372 0.07 -10.82 6.89
C SER A 372 -1.20 -10.37 6.17
N LEU A 373 -2.32 -11.07 6.39
CA LEU A 373 -3.60 -10.74 5.75
C LEU A 373 -4.11 -9.38 6.25
N LEU A 374 -4.16 -9.15 7.56
CA LEU A 374 -4.62 -7.87 8.10
C LEU A 374 -3.69 -6.70 7.74
N THR A 375 -2.38 -6.94 7.59
CA THR A 375 -1.45 -5.91 7.10
C THR A 375 -1.71 -5.59 5.62
N ALA A 376 -1.94 -6.61 4.79
CA ALA A 376 -2.28 -6.42 3.38
C ALA A 376 -3.64 -5.72 3.20
N VAL A 377 -4.63 -6.06 4.03
CA VAL A 377 -5.93 -5.38 4.06
C VAL A 377 -5.78 -3.92 4.48
N ALA A 378 -4.98 -3.62 5.51
CA ALA A 378 -4.68 -2.24 5.90
C ALA A 378 -4.02 -1.45 4.75
N PHE A 379 -3.11 -2.08 3.99
CA PHE A 379 -2.53 -1.49 2.79
C PHE A 379 -3.59 -1.18 1.72
N LEU A 380 -4.46 -2.15 1.40
CA LEU A 380 -5.50 -1.98 0.38
C LEU A 380 -6.51 -0.90 0.79
N VAL A 381 -6.99 -0.92 2.03
CA VAL A 381 -7.91 0.10 2.56
C VAL A 381 -7.22 1.47 2.58
N GLY A 382 -5.96 1.53 3.00
CA GLY A 382 -5.18 2.75 2.98
C GLY A 382 -5.02 3.34 1.56
N LEU A 383 -4.86 2.49 0.55
CA LEU A 383 -4.82 2.90 -0.86
C LEU A 383 -6.19 3.41 -1.34
N VAL A 384 -7.27 2.67 -1.07
CA VAL A 384 -8.64 3.05 -1.47
C VAL A 384 -9.02 4.41 -0.90
N ILE A 385 -8.77 4.66 0.38
CA ILE A 385 -9.10 5.94 1.03
C ILE A 385 -8.36 7.13 0.37
N ARG A 386 -7.13 6.91 -0.10
CA ARG A 386 -6.33 7.96 -0.75
C ARG A 386 -6.82 8.27 -2.16
N ILE A 387 -7.47 7.30 -2.83
CA ILE A 387 -7.90 7.42 -4.23
C ILE A 387 -9.34 7.86 -4.33
N GLN A 388 -10.25 7.17 -3.65
CA GLN A 388 -11.67 7.15 -3.97
C GLN A 388 -12.33 8.54 -3.98
N TRP A 389 -11.98 9.44 -3.06
CA TRP A 389 -12.60 10.77 -2.96
C TRP A 389 -11.98 11.82 -3.88
N TYR A 390 -10.83 11.53 -4.46
CA TYR A 390 -10.06 12.49 -5.26
C TYR A 390 -9.95 12.08 -6.73
N ALA A 391 -10.18 10.81 -7.07
CA ALA A 391 -10.07 10.31 -8.43
C ALA A 391 -10.95 11.08 -9.42
N VAL A 392 -12.28 11.06 -9.23
CA VAL A 392 -13.23 11.75 -10.13
C VAL A 392 -13.00 13.27 -10.14
N PRO A 393 -12.92 13.98 -8.99
CA PRO A 393 -12.69 15.42 -9.01
C PRO A 393 -11.37 15.86 -9.66
N SER A 394 -10.32 15.02 -9.62
CA SER A 394 -9.00 15.34 -10.21
C SER A 394 -8.90 14.96 -11.69
N MET A 395 -9.82 14.15 -12.21
CA MET A 395 -9.83 13.74 -13.62
C MET A 395 -10.91 14.47 -14.43
N HIS A 396 -11.98 14.91 -13.75
CA HIS A 396 -13.10 15.65 -14.32
C HIS A 396 -13.39 16.88 -13.45
N ALA A 397 -12.43 17.79 -13.38
CA ALA A 397 -12.54 18.97 -12.54
C ALA A 397 -13.62 19.94 -13.04
N MET A 398 -14.45 20.44 -12.12
CA MET A 398 -15.50 21.42 -12.47
C MET A 398 -14.88 22.71 -13.02
N GLY A 399 -15.21 23.02 -14.28
CA GLY A 399 -14.82 24.26 -14.96
C GLY A 399 -13.71 24.11 -16.00
N THR A 400 -12.92 23.03 -15.95
CA THR A 400 -11.94 22.70 -17.00
C THR A 400 -12.30 21.43 -17.78
N ASP A 401 -13.24 20.62 -17.26
CA ASP A 401 -13.68 19.33 -17.81
C ASP A 401 -12.51 18.36 -18.10
N GLY A 402 -11.40 18.51 -17.37
CA GLY A 402 -10.18 17.72 -17.54
C GLY A 402 -9.42 17.52 -16.24
N PHE A 403 -8.13 17.14 -16.36
CA PHE A 403 -7.28 16.83 -15.22
C PHE A 403 -6.95 18.08 -14.37
N ASP A 404 -6.94 17.88 -13.06
CA ASP A 404 -6.55 18.87 -12.06
C ASP A 404 -5.76 18.21 -10.92
N MET A 405 -5.01 19.00 -10.17
CA MET A 405 -4.17 18.57 -9.06
C MET A 405 -4.51 19.33 -7.79
N THR A 406 -4.54 18.61 -6.67
CA THR A 406 -4.71 19.20 -5.34
C THR A 406 -3.37 19.60 -4.75
N GLY A 407 -3.33 20.39 -3.67
CA GLY A 407 -2.08 20.80 -3.00
C GLY A 407 -1.52 22.15 -3.40
N GLY A 408 -2.28 22.96 -4.13
CA GLY A 408 -1.87 24.32 -4.49
C GLY A 408 -0.83 24.33 -5.61
N SER A 409 0.15 25.24 -5.53
CA SER A 409 1.06 25.54 -6.65
C SER A 409 2.21 24.54 -6.86
N ASP A 410 2.60 23.80 -5.81
CA ASP A 410 3.79 22.94 -5.84
C ASP A 410 3.65 21.77 -6.84
N PRO A 411 2.51 21.05 -6.88
CA PRO A 411 2.23 20.02 -7.89
C PRO A 411 2.29 20.50 -9.34
N TRP A 412 1.85 21.74 -9.61
CA TRP A 412 1.95 22.34 -10.94
C TRP A 412 3.40 22.61 -11.36
N TYR A 413 4.26 22.98 -10.42
CA TYR A 413 5.69 23.09 -10.70
C TYR A 413 6.31 21.71 -10.95
N MET A 414 5.89 20.66 -10.22
CA MET A 414 6.30 19.29 -10.49
C MET A 414 5.89 18.83 -11.89
N LYS A 415 4.66 19.15 -12.33
CA LYS A 415 4.19 18.87 -13.69
C LYS A 415 5.09 19.49 -14.75
N ARG A 416 5.46 20.77 -14.60
CA ARG A 416 6.41 21.46 -15.50
C ARG A 416 7.76 20.73 -15.58
N VAL A 417 8.29 20.27 -14.45
CA VAL A 417 9.56 19.51 -14.40
C VAL A 417 9.42 18.16 -15.11
N VAL A 418 8.31 17.45 -14.88
CA VAL A 418 8.03 16.14 -15.51
C VAL A 418 7.85 16.28 -17.02
N ASP A 419 7.10 17.27 -17.48
CA ASP A 419 6.92 17.54 -18.92
C ASP A 419 8.26 17.84 -19.60
N TYR A 420 9.12 18.61 -18.94
CA TYR A 420 10.48 18.86 -19.41
C TYR A 420 11.30 17.56 -19.51
N ILE A 421 11.21 16.68 -18.50
CA ILE A 421 11.90 15.38 -18.50
C ILE A 421 11.42 14.52 -19.67
N LEU A 422 10.11 14.45 -19.90
CA LEU A 422 9.54 13.65 -21.00
C LEU A 422 9.91 14.20 -22.38
N ALA A 423 9.95 15.53 -22.52
CA ALA A 423 10.31 16.17 -23.79
C ALA A 423 11.82 16.12 -24.09
N GLN A 424 12.67 16.31 -23.07
CA GLN A 424 14.11 16.50 -23.26
C GLN A 424 14.97 15.32 -22.80
N ASN A 425 14.37 14.31 -22.16
CA ASN A 425 15.07 13.19 -21.52
C ASN A 425 16.17 13.66 -20.55
N ALA A 426 15.98 14.82 -19.92
CA ALA A 426 16.94 15.47 -19.06
C ALA A 426 16.25 16.13 -17.87
N HIS A 427 16.93 16.18 -16.72
CA HIS A 427 16.40 16.88 -15.55
C HIS A 427 16.44 18.40 -15.75
N LEU A 428 15.36 19.09 -15.40
CA LEU A 428 15.32 20.56 -15.44
C LEU A 428 16.21 21.13 -14.31
N VAL A 429 17.39 21.63 -14.65
CA VAL A 429 18.35 22.20 -13.68
C VAL A 429 18.12 23.69 -13.46
N VAL A 430 17.93 24.44 -14.55
CA VAL A 430 17.67 25.89 -14.53
C VAL A 430 16.39 26.15 -15.30
N ASP A 431 15.51 26.95 -14.69
CA ASP A 431 14.22 27.33 -15.25
C ASP A 431 14.21 28.84 -15.49
N ALA A 432 14.18 29.24 -16.76
CA ALA A 432 14.18 30.64 -17.17
C ALA A 432 12.87 31.37 -16.84
N ASP A 433 11.75 30.63 -16.79
CA ASP A 433 10.44 31.22 -16.48
C ASP A 433 10.22 31.40 -14.98
N ARG A 434 11.03 30.70 -14.17
CA ARG A 434 11.02 30.86 -12.71
C ARG A 434 11.66 32.20 -12.35
N PHE A 435 10.89 33.13 -11.80
CA PHE A 435 11.40 34.46 -11.40
C PHE A 435 11.90 35.30 -12.59
N TYR A 436 11.05 35.44 -13.61
CA TYR A 436 11.31 36.29 -14.77
C TYR A 436 11.59 37.75 -14.36
N PRO A 437 12.58 38.45 -14.97
CA PRO A 437 13.41 38.03 -16.11
C PRO A 437 14.73 37.34 -15.73
N ILE A 438 14.96 37.05 -14.45
CA ILE A 438 16.27 36.55 -13.97
C ILE A 438 16.41 35.04 -14.18
N GLY A 439 15.31 34.30 -14.06
CA GLY A 439 15.36 32.84 -14.01
C GLY A 439 15.76 32.33 -12.62
N GLY A 440 15.75 31.01 -12.44
CA GLY A 440 16.18 30.40 -11.18
C GLY A 440 16.52 28.92 -11.33
N ILE A 441 17.33 28.41 -10.40
CA ILE A 441 17.58 26.97 -10.31
C ILE A 441 16.29 26.23 -9.97
N ASN A 442 16.09 25.03 -10.49
CA ASN A 442 15.05 24.14 -9.98
C ASN A 442 15.41 23.74 -8.53
N PRO A 443 14.58 24.06 -7.53
CA PRO A 443 14.93 23.78 -6.15
C PRO A 443 14.61 22.31 -5.78
N ARG A 444 13.89 21.56 -6.64
CA ARG A 444 13.34 20.24 -6.35
C ARG A 444 14.36 19.15 -6.69
N PRO A 445 14.71 18.29 -5.73
CA PRO A 445 15.52 17.12 -6.01
C PRO A 445 14.90 16.18 -7.06
N PRO A 446 15.72 15.42 -7.81
CA PRO A 446 15.29 14.83 -9.08
C PRO A 446 14.41 13.58 -8.94
N LEU A 447 14.64 12.75 -7.93
CA LEU A 447 14.15 11.37 -7.93
C LEU A 447 12.63 11.25 -7.86
N PHE A 448 11.96 12.17 -7.16
CA PHE A 448 10.49 12.22 -7.17
C PHE A 448 9.96 12.52 -8.57
N SER A 449 10.40 13.63 -9.19
CA SER A 449 9.97 13.99 -10.56
C SER A 449 10.32 12.92 -11.60
N TRP A 450 11.49 12.27 -11.51
CA TRP A 450 11.86 11.17 -12.39
C TRP A 450 11.01 9.92 -12.16
N SER A 451 10.59 9.65 -10.93
CA SER A 451 9.68 8.54 -10.65
C SER A 451 8.31 8.74 -11.31
N LEU A 452 7.82 9.99 -11.35
CA LEU A 452 6.60 10.35 -12.07
C LEU A 452 6.80 10.27 -13.59
N ALA A 453 7.93 10.75 -14.12
CA ALA A 453 8.23 10.64 -15.55
C ALA A 453 8.36 9.18 -16.02
N ILE A 454 9.04 8.33 -15.25
CA ILE A 454 9.16 6.89 -15.55
C ILE A 454 7.79 6.21 -15.49
N GLY A 455 6.96 6.56 -14.49
CA GLY A 455 5.58 6.07 -14.43
C GLY A 455 4.79 6.45 -15.68
N ALA A 456 4.91 7.69 -16.13
CA ALA A 456 4.29 8.15 -17.37
C ALA A 456 4.81 7.40 -18.61
N MET A 457 6.13 7.19 -18.73
CA MET A 457 6.73 6.42 -19.83
C MET A 457 6.24 4.97 -19.87
N ILE A 458 6.04 4.34 -18.70
CA ILE A 458 5.49 2.98 -18.60
C ILE A 458 4.01 2.96 -19.01
N LEU A 459 3.26 4.01 -18.67
CA LEU A 459 1.83 4.12 -18.97
C LEU A 459 1.52 4.61 -20.39
N GLN A 460 2.48 5.25 -21.06
CA GLN A 460 2.31 5.86 -22.38
C GLN A 460 1.76 4.91 -23.46
N PRO A 461 2.20 3.63 -23.56
CA PRO A 461 1.63 2.70 -24.54
C PRO A 461 0.15 2.40 -24.33
N PHE A 462 -0.38 2.63 -23.13
CA PHE A 462 -1.76 2.30 -22.76
C PHE A 462 -2.68 3.52 -22.73
N LEU A 463 -2.15 4.68 -22.33
CA LEU A 463 -2.94 5.88 -22.04
C LEU A 463 -2.59 7.07 -22.93
N GLY A 464 -1.64 6.93 -23.86
CA GLY A 464 -1.23 8.01 -24.76
C GLY A 464 -0.72 9.24 -24.01
N GLU A 465 -1.20 10.43 -24.38
CA GLU A 465 -0.79 11.70 -23.77
C GLU A 465 -1.24 11.84 -22.31
N ASP A 466 -2.32 11.17 -21.92
CA ASP A 466 -2.87 11.22 -20.56
C ASP A 466 -2.01 10.44 -19.55
N ALA A 467 -1.08 9.60 -20.03
CA ALA A 467 -0.18 8.82 -19.17
C ALA A 467 0.57 9.67 -18.14
N VAL A 468 0.92 10.92 -18.50
CA VAL A 468 1.58 11.87 -17.59
C VAL A 468 0.67 12.23 -16.44
N TRP A 469 -0.60 12.54 -16.74
CA TRP A 469 -1.59 12.88 -15.73
C TRP A 469 -1.85 11.71 -14.80
N TRP A 470 -2.11 10.51 -15.34
CA TRP A 470 -2.30 9.31 -14.53
C TRP A 470 -1.12 9.03 -13.59
N SER A 471 0.11 9.18 -14.09
CA SER A 471 1.30 9.01 -13.25
C SER A 471 1.42 10.08 -12.16
N MET A 472 1.15 11.33 -12.49
CA MET A 472 1.18 12.46 -11.55
C MET A 472 0.15 12.30 -10.43
N LEU A 473 -1.08 11.89 -10.78
CA LEU A 473 -2.18 11.77 -9.83
C LEU A 473 -2.10 10.51 -8.96
N ALA A 474 -1.66 9.37 -9.52
CA ALA A 474 -1.74 8.07 -8.84
C ALA A 474 -0.55 7.76 -7.92
N LEU A 475 0.68 8.10 -8.33
CA LEU A 475 1.88 7.70 -7.61
C LEU A 475 1.96 8.23 -6.17
N PRO A 476 1.51 9.47 -5.85
CA PRO A 476 1.48 9.95 -4.47
C PRO A 476 0.65 9.05 -3.54
N ALA A 477 -0.52 8.59 -4.01
CA ALA A 477 -1.37 7.66 -3.27
C ALA A 477 -0.70 6.29 -3.08
N ILE A 478 0.00 5.81 -4.12
CA ILE A 478 0.74 4.55 -4.08
C ILE A 478 1.90 4.64 -3.07
N TYR A 479 2.71 5.69 -3.08
CA TYR A 479 3.79 5.89 -2.10
C TYR A 479 3.26 6.02 -0.66
N GLY A 480 2.15 6.75 -0.50
CA GLY A 480 1.46 6.89 0.78
C GLY A 480 1.02 5.54 1.36
N ALA A 481 0.39 4.70 0.52
CA ALA A 481 -0.02 3.36 0.92
C ALA A 481 1.19 2.44 1.19
N LEU A 482 2.22 2.48 0.35
CA LEU A 482 3.43 1.66 0.52
C LEU A 482 4.13 1.94 1.86
N THR A 483 4.00 3.15 2.41
CA THR A 483 4.54 3.53 3.73
C THR A 483 3.98 2.69 4.88
N ILE A 484 2.79 2.10 4.71
CA ILE A 484 2.18 1.19 5.69
C ILE A 484 3.10 -0.02 5.96
N LEU A 485 3.78 -0.53 4.93
CA LEU A 485 4.62 -1.73 5.01
C LEU A 485 5.86 -1.56 5.90
N PRO A 486 6.73 -0.55 5.72
CA PRO A 486 7.87 -0.35 6.61
C PRO A 486 7.44 -0.02 8.04
N VAL A 487 6.36 0.74 8.25
CA VAL A 487 5.85 1.06 9.60
C VAL A 487 5.36 -0.20 10.32
N ALA A 488 4.54 -1.02 9.64
CA ALA A 488 4.08 -2.30 10.17
C ALA A 488 5.26 -3.24 10.48
N THR A 489 6.29 -3.20 9.65
CA THR A 489 7.49 -4.02 9.78
C THR A 489 8.36 -3.58 10.97
N ILE A 490 8.56 -2.27 11.17
CA ILE A 490 9.25 -1.73 12.35
C ILE A 490 8.54 -2.22 13.63
N ALA A 491 7.21 -2.08 13.69
CA ALA A 491 6.45 -2.52 14.86
C ALA A 491 6.51 -4.04 15.05
N ARG A 492 6.39 -4.82 13.96
CA ARG A 492 6.49 -6.28 13.98
C ARG A 492 7.85 -6.75 14.52
N ASP A 493 8.94 -6.14 14.04
CA ASP A 493 10.30 -6.58 14.36
C ASP A 493 10.67 -6.29 15.82
N HIS A 494 10.02 -5.33 16.48
CA HIS A 494 10.36 -4.90 17.83
C HIS A 494 9.32 -5.30 18.89
N PHE A 495 8.04 -5.41 18.53
CA PHE A 495 6.94 -5.63 19.46
C PHE A 495 6.06 -6.85 19.11
N GLY A 496 6.30 -7.49 17.96
CA GLY A 496 5.62 -8.73 17.55
C GLY A 496 4.49 -8.51 16.53
N LYS A 497 3.92 -9.62 16.03
CA LYS A 497 2.97 -9.62 14.89
C LYS A 497 1.75 -8.73 15.14
N ALA A 498 1.19 -8.74 16.35
CA ALA A 498 0.01 -7.94 16.70
C ALA A 498 0.29 -6.44 16.62
N ALA A 499 1.42 -6.00 17.17
CA ALA A 499 1.84 -4.60 17.07
C ALA A 499 2.07 -4.16 15.62
N GLY A 500 2.61 -5.06 14.77
CA GLY A 500 2.74 -4.81 13.33
C GLY A 500 1.40 -4.53 12.65
N VAL A 501 0.38 -5.34 12.94
CA VAL A 501 -0.98 -5.14 12.39
C VAL A 501 -1.60 -3.85 12.92
N ILE A 502 -1.49 -3.57 14.22
CA ILE A 502 -2.03 -2.34 14.80
C ILE A 502 -1.36 -1.11 14.16
N ALA A 503 -0.03 -1.12 14.04
CA ALA A 503 0.70 -0.03 13.40
C ALA A 503 0.28 0.17 11.93
N ALA A 504 0.04 -0.92 11.19
CA ALA A 504 -0.44 -0.86 9.81
C ALA A 504 -1.79 -0.14 9.70
N TRP A 505 -2.75 -0.46 10.58
CA TRP A 505 -4.07 0.18 10.59
C TRP A 505 -4.03 1.62 11.08
N LEU A 506 -3.21 1.92 12.08
CA LEU A 506 -3.06 3.30 12.59
C LEU A 506 -2.54 4.24 11.50
N ILE A 507 -1.50 3.84 10.76
CA ILE A 507 -0.94 4.69 9.69
C ILE A 507 -1.82 4.71 8.43
N ALA A 508 -2.57 3.64 8.15
CA ALA A 508 -3.54 3.62 7.05
C ALA A 508 -4.62 4.70 7.21
N PHE A 509 -5.11 4.90 8.44
CA PHE A 509 -6.16 5.86 8.79
C PHE A 509 -5.67 7.19 9.35
N MET A 510 -4.36 7.37 9.58
CA MET A 510 -3.82 8.59 10.18
C MET A 510 -4.11 9.81 9.30
N PRO A 511 -4.97 10.77 9.74
CA PRO A 511 -5.39 11.89 8.89
C PRO A 511 -4.22 12.68 8.32
N ALA A 512 -3.23 13.02 9.15
CA ALA A 512 -2.03 13.75 8.72
C ALA A 512 -1.26 13.06 7.58
N HIS A 513 -1.16 11.74 7.63
CA HIS A 513 -0.49 10.97 6.59
C HIS A 513 -1.37 10.85 5.35
N VAL A 514 -2.68 10.66 5.52
CA VAL A 514 -3.65 10.54 4.42
C VAL A 514 -3.71 11.85 3.62
N THR A 515 -3.85 13.01 4.28
CA THR A 515 -4.01 14.31 3.61
C THR A 515 -2.79 14.72 2.78
N HIS A 516 -1.58 14.25 3.14
CA HIS A 516 -0.34 14.48 2.40
C HIS A 516 0.03 13.33 1.44
N SER A 517 -0.92 12.44 1.14
CA SER A 517 -0.69 11.33 0.21
C SER A 517 -1.94 10.90 -0.55
N THR A 518 -2.82 11.85 -0.85
CA THR A 518 -4.03 11.61 -1.64
C THR A 518 -3.73 11.53 -3.13
N TRP A 519 -4.65 10.94 -3.88
CA TRP A 519 -4.67 11.09 -5.33
C TRP A 519 -4.76 12.56 -5.71
N GLY A 520 -4.01 12.94 -6.73
CA GLY A 520 -3.94 14.32 -7.21
C GLY A 520 -3.03 15.25 -6.42
N LEU A 521 -2.49 14.84 -5.27
CA LEU A 521 -1.49 15.61 -4.53
C LEU A 521 -0.08 15.24 -5.00
N ALA A 522 0.32 15.74 -6.18
CA ALA A 522 1.59 15.39 -6.81
C ALA A 522 2.79 16.15 -6.21
N ASP A 523 3.01 15.98 -4.91
CA ASP A 523 4.16 16.52 -4.19
C ASP A 523 5.01 15.40 -3.55
N HIS A 524 6.26 15.73 -3.18
CA HIS A 524 7.26 14.74 -2.75
C HIS A 524 6.97 14.10 -1.38
N ASP A 525 5.98 14.59 -0.61
CA ASP A 525 5.77 14.22 0.79
C ASP A 525 5.62 12.71 1.02
N SER A 526 4.71 12.07 0.29
CA SER A 526 4.44 10.64 0.42
C SER A 526 5.62 9.78 -0.02
N PHE A 527 6.33 10.21 -1.06
CA PHE A 527 7.57 9.59 -1.53
C PHE A 527 8.65 9.63 -0.46
N VAL A 528 8.89 10.81 0.12
CA VAL A 528 9.90 11.03 1.15
C VAL A 528 9.56 10.24 2.41
N MET A 529 8.28 10.23 2.82
CA MET A 529 7.83 9.48 3.99
C MET A 529 8.06 7.97 3.84
N LEU A 530 7.80 7.41 2.66
CA LEU A 530 8.10 6.01 2.36
C LEU A 530 9.58 5.70 2.57
N PHE A 531 10.46 6.50 1.97
CA PHE A 531 11.91 6.25 2.00
C PHE A 531 12.55 6.56 3.36
N ILE A 532 12.06 7.57 4.09
CA ILE A 532 12.47 7.80 5.48
C ILE A 532 12.03 6.62 6.37
N ALA A 533 10.79 6.13 6.24
CA ALA A 533 10.31 4.97 7.00
C ALA A 533 11.12 3.70 6.69
N LEU A 534 11.47 3.47 5.42
CA LEU A 534 12.39 2.40 5.01
C LEU A 534 13.79 2.58 5.63
N GLY A 535 14.31 3.81 5.63
CA GLY A 535 15.59 4.16 6.27
C GLY A 535 15.60 3.79 7.75
N PHE A 536 14.58 4.19 8.49
CA PHE A 536 14.40 3.79 9.91
C PHE A 536 14.25 2.28 10.06
N MET A 537 13.45 1.61 9.22
CA MET A 537 13.25 0.16 9.27
C MET A 537 14.57 -0.60 9.14
N PHE A 538 15.35 -0.30 8.10
CA PHE A 538 16.63 -0.94 7.86
C PHE A 538 17.66 -0.57 8.92
N TYR A 539 17.73 0.69 9.37
CA TYR A 539 18.69 1.08 10.39
C TYR A 539 18.40 0.42 11.75
N LEU A 540 17.13 0.39 12.17
CA LEU A 540 16.73 -0.29 13.41
C LEU A 540 17.04 -1.79 13.35
N ARG A 541 16.86 -2.44 12.20
CA ARG A 541 17.33 -3.81 11.98
C ARG A 541 18.85 -3.92 12.11
N ALA A 542 19.60 -3.01 11.50
CA ALA A 542 21.06 -2.98 11.62
C ALA A 542 21.49 -2.91 13.10
N VAL A 543 20.88 -2.03 13.90
CA VAL A 543 21.15 -1.90 15.33
C VAL A 543 20.75 -3.15 16.11
N LYS A 544 19.57 -3.73 15.83
CA LYS A 544 19.09 -4.96 16.49
C LYS A 544 20.05 -6.14 16.31
N TYR A 545 20.64 -6.27 15.13
CA TYR A 545 21.57 -7.37 14.80
C TYR A 545 23.06 -6.99 14.92
N ALA A 546 23.37 -5.77 15.38
CA ALA A 546 24.75 -5.31 15.55
C ALA A 546 25.51 -6.11 16.62
N GLY A 547 24.85 -6.41 17.74
CA GLY A 547 25.51 -6.92 18.94
C GLY A 547 26.37 -5.85 19.64
N SER A 548 26.97 -6.23 20.77
CA SER A 548 27.83 -5.33 21.58
C SER A 548 29.21 -5.92 21.86
N GLU A 549 29.62 -6.91 21.07
CA GLU A 549 30.87 -7.64 21.27
C GLU A 549 32.07 -6.82 20.78
N ARG A 550 33.21 -7.03 21.45
CA ARG A 550 34.48 -6.44 21.05
C ARG A 550 35.10 -7.28 19.93
N LEU A 551 34.92 -6.86 18.68
CA LEU A 551 35.43 -7.59 17.51
C LEU A 551 36.96 -7.48 17.33
N VAL A 552 37.57 -6.39 17.81
CA VAL A 552 39.02 -6.17 17.70
C VAL A 552 39.67 -6.06 19.09
N ARG A 553 40.72 -6.87 19.31
CA ARG A 553 41.42 -6.97 20.60
C ARG A 553 42.07 -5.67 21.07
N THR A 554 42.64 -4.85 20.20
CA THR A 554 43.25 -3.56 20.57
C THR A 554 42.97 -2.52 19.47
N THR A 555 42.73 -1.27 19.85
CA THR A 555 42.54 -0.16 18.91
C THR A 555 43.40 1.02 19.33
N SER A 556 43.76 1.88 18.37
CA SER A 556 44.51 3.12 18.62
C SER A 556 43.95 4.26 17.76
N ILE A 557 44.47 5.46 17.98
CA ILE A 557 44.13 6.67 17.23
C ILE A 557 44.62 6.60 15.77
N ARG A 558 45.49 5.63 15.42
CA ARG A 558 46.03 5.52 14.06
C ARG A 558 44.91 5.17 13.06
N PRO A 559 44.79 5.88 11.92
CA PRO A 559 43.73 5.63 10.94
C PRO A 559 43.63 4.17 10.47
N ILE A 560 44.77 3.48 10.34
CA ILE A 560 44.81 2.08 9.91
C ILE A 560 44.16 1.11 10.90
N ASP A 561 44.24 1.39 12.21
CA ASP A 561 43.58 0.58 13.22
C ASP A 561 42.06 0.80 13.20
N MET A 562 41.61 2.00 12.84
CA MET A 562 40.18 2.29 12.63
C MET A 562 39.64 1.61 11.38
N MET A 563 40.38 1.62 10.26
CA MET A 563 40.00 0.86 9.07
C MET A 563 39.94 -0.64 9.34
N ARG A 564 40.89 -1.19 10.12
CA ARG A 564 40.85 -2.59 10.57
C ARG A 564 39.59 -2.87 11.39
N ALA A 565 39.20 -1.95 12.27
CA ALA A 565 38.00 -2.09 13.07
C ALA A 565 36.71 -2.06 12.23
N ILE A 566 36.61 -1.15 11.26
CA ILE A 566 35.52 -1.12 10.28
C ILE A 566 35.48 -2.42 9.47
N GLY A 567 36.64 -2.89 9.00
CA GLY A 567 36.77 -4.13 8.24
C GLY A 567 36.31 -5.36 9.02
N ALA A 568 36.63 -5.43 10.31
CA ALA A 568 36.16 -6.51 11.19
C ALA A 568 34.63 -6.49 11.35
N VAL A 569 34.01 -5.32 11.50
CA VAL A 569 32.54 -5.20 11.54
C VAL A 569 31.91 -5.67 10.23
N ALA A 570 32.49 -5.29 9.09
CA ALA A 570 32.00 -5.69 7.77
C ALA A 570 32.04 -7.21 7.55
N GLN A 571 33.07 -7.88 8.07
CA GLN A 571 33.25 -9.33 7.93
C GLN A 571 32.36 -10.14 8.88
N GLU A 572 32.29 -9.73 10.15
CA GLU A 572 31.62 -10.49 11.22
C GLU A 572 30.12 -10.18 11.33
N ARG A 573 29.70 -8.96 10.96
CA ARG A 573 28.31 -8.49 11.10
C ARG A 573 27.66 -8.16 9.76
N LYS A 574 27.81 -9.07 8.78
CA LYS A 574 27.31 -8.90 7.40
C LYS A 574 25.84 -8.48 7.33
N TYR A 575 24.96 -9.15 8.07
CA TYR A 575 23.53 -8.83 8.06
C TYR A 575 23.25 -7.40 8.56
N ALA A 576 23.92 -6.98 9.65
CA ALA A 576 23.78 -5.62 10.16
C ALA A 576 24.35 -4.58 9.18
N MET A 577 25.50 -4.89 8.56
CA MET A 577 26.14 -4.04 7.56
C MET A 577 25.25 -3.86 6.31
N SER A 578 24.69 -4.94 5.78
CA SER A 578 23.76 -4.86 4.63
C SER A 578 22.54 -4.01 4.94
N ASN A 579 21.97 -4.15 6.14
CA ASN A 579 20.86 -3.30 6.57
C ASN A 579 21.28 -1.83 6.72
N ALA A 580 22.50 -1.53 7.19
CA ALA A 580 23.01 -0.16 7.25
C ALA A 580 23.19 0.47 5.86
N VAL A 581 23.68 -0.30 4.88
CA VAL A 581 23.75 0.13 3.47
C VAL A 581 22.36 0.39 2.91
N LEU A 582 21.40 -0.53 3.10
CA LEU A 582 20.02 -0.36 2.65
C LEU A 582 19.34 0.85 3.30
N ALA A 583 19.62 1.13 4.57
CA ALA A 583 19.17 2.34 5.24
C ALA A 583 19.76 3.61 4.58
N GLY A 584 21.05 3.57 4.23
CA GLY A 584 21.70 4.65 3.50
C GLY A 584 21.14 4.85 2.09
N VAL A 585 20.79 3.77 1.39
CA VAL A 585 20.09 3.83 0.09
C VAL A 585 18.73 4.49 0.24
N ALA A 586 17.95 4.09 1.25
CA ALA A 586 16.63 4.68 1.49
C ALA A 586 16.72 6.17 1.86
N PHE A 587 17.63 6.56 2.76
CA PHE A 587 17.86 7.98 3.04
C PHE A 587 18.46 8.74 1.84
N GLY A 588 19.22 8.08 0.97
CA GLY A 588 19.71 8.63 -0.30
C GLY A 588 18.58 8.87 -1.30
N ALA A 589 17.60 7.97 -1.38
CA ALA A 589 16.40 8.19 -2.17
C ALA A 589 15.58 9.37 -1.61
N ALA A 590 15.43 9.46 -0.29
CA ALA A 590 14.78 10.60 0.37
C ALA A 590 15.53 11.93 0.11
N SER A 591 16.86 11.93 0.13
CA SER A 591 17.66 13.14 -0.13
C SER A 591 17.58 13.63 -1.58
N LEU A 592 17.37 12.71 -2.53
CA LEU A 592 17.05 13.02 -3.91
C LEU A 592 15.55 13.24 -4.16
N GLY A 593 14.69 13.14 -3.15
CA GLY A 593 13.27 13.50 -3.20
C GLY A 593 12.99 14.86 -2.56
N TRP A 594 13.63 15.17 -1.43
CA TRP A 594 13.41 16.42 -0.68
C TRP A 594 14.64 16.88 0.08
N LYS A 595 14.88 18.19 0.10
CA LYS A 595 16.04 18.81 0.77
C LYS A 595 16.01 18.67 2.29
N GLY A 596 14.82 18.61 2.90
CA GLY A 596 14.67 18.45 4.35
C GLY A 596 14.90 17.01 4.87
N PHE A 597 15.32 16.06 4.02
CA PHE A 597 15.57 14.66 4.39
C PHE A 597 16.45 14.49 5.64
N VAL A 598 17.31 15.48 5.90
CA VAL A 598 18.27 15.51 7.01
C VAL A 598 17.61 15.31 8.37
N ALA A 599 16.32 15.64 8.52
CA ALA A 599 15.57 15.39 9.75
C ALA A 599 15.65 13.92 10.21
N GLY A 600 15.52 12.96 9.29
CA GLY A 600 15.61 11.53 9.61
C GLY A 600 16.98 11.13 10.19
N PRO A 601 18.08 11.33 9.44
CA PRO A 601 19.44 11.11 9.94
C PRO A 601 19.79 11.91 11.20
N ALA A 602 19.25 13.12 11.37
CA ALA A 602 19.48 13.95 12.57
C ALA A 602 18.89 13.30 13.82
N ILE A 603 17.66 12.79 13.75
CA ILE A 603 17.03 12.07 14.86
C ILE A 603 17.82 10.81 15.22
N LEU A 604 18.27 10.05 14.20
CA LEU A 604 19.12 8.88 14.43
C LEU A 604 20.49 9.26 15.00
N PHE A 605 21.06 10.40 14.59
CA PHE A 605 22.30 10.92 15.14
C PHE A 605 22.17 11.24 16.62
N LEU A 606 21.07 11.87 17.06
CA LEU A 606 20.81 12.13 18.48
C LEU A 606 20.76 10.82 19.28
N ALA A 607 20.06 9.81 18.76
CA ALA A 607 19.98 8.49 19.40
C ALA A 607 21.36 7.78 19.42
N TYR A 608 22.10 7.86 18.33
CA TYR A 608 23.47 7.35 18.20
C TYR A 608 24.41 8.01 19.22
N ALA A 609 24.45 9.35 19.26
CA ALA A 609 25.31 10.10 20.16
C ALA A 609 24.98 9.81 21.64
N ALA A 610 23.69 9.78 21.98
CA ALA A 610 23.24 9.39 23.31
C ALA A 610 23.65 7.95 23.65
N GLN A 611 23.51 7.02 22.71
CA GLN A 611 23.90 5.62 22.92
C GLN A 611 25.41 5.45 23.10
N VAL A 612 26.21 6.18 22.32
CA VAL A 612 27.68 6.20 22.45
C VAL A 612 28.09 6.77 23.81
N ALA A 613 27.50 7.89 24.23
CA ALA A 613 27.76 8.48 25.55
C ALA A 613 27.41 7.49 26.68
N LEU A 614 26.24 6.84 26.62
CA LEU A 614 25.86 5.81 27.59
C LEU A 614 26.82 4.61 27.58
N ASN A 615 27.27 4.19 26.40
CA ASN A 615 28.26 3.12 26.29
C ASN A 615 29.60 3.53 26.92
N MET A 616 30.02 4.78 26.80
CA MET A 616 31.22 5.28 27.47
C MET A 616 31.11 5.19 28.99
N PHE A 617 30.01 5.68 29.58
CA PHE A 617 29.76 5.54 31.03
C PHE A 617 29.70 4.08 31.48
N ARG A 618 29.19 3.19 30.61
CA ARG A 618 29.05 1.75 30.85
C ARG A 618 30.28 0.93 30.44
N ARG A 619 31.36 1.57 29.97
CA ARG A 619 32.58 0.93 29.43
C ARG A 619 32.30 -0.14 28.36
N ARG A 620 31.34 0.12 27.46
CA ARG A 620 30.99 -0.73 26.32
C ARG A 620 31.60 -0.21 25.03
N ASP A 621 32.00 -1.13 24.16
CA ASP A 621 32.53 -0.80 22.84
C ASP A 621 31.40 -0.28 21.93
N SER A 622 31.62 0.87 21.29
CA SER A 622 30.67 1.49 20.35
C SER A 622 31.14 1.42 18.90
N THR A 623 32.20 0.66 18.61
CA THR A 623 32.80 0.56 17.29
C THR A 623 31.84 -0.02 16.26
N ILE A 624 31.11 -1.09 16.60
CA ILE A 624 30.09 -1.68 15.71
C ILE A 624 29.03 -0.64 15.36
N LEU A 625 28.41 -0.03 16.39
CA LEU A 625 27.34 0.96 16.21
C LEU A 625 27.80 2.16 15.37
N SER A 626 29.00 2.69 15.65
CA SER A 626 29.57 3.82 14.92
C SER A 626 29.89 3.46 13.48
N THR A 627 30.35 2.24 13.23
CA THR A 627 30.61 1.76 11.87
C THR A 627 29.31 1.64 11.08
N LEU A 628 28.25 1.04 11.65
CA LEU A 628 26.95 0.91 10.99
C LEU A 628 26.32 2.28 10.69
N PHE A 629 26.39 3.23 11.63
CA PHE A 629 25.88 4.58 11.42
C PHE A 629 26.69 5.33 10.36
N LEU A 630 28.02 5.24 10.39
CA LEU A 630 28.89 5.84 9.38
C LEU A 630 28.64 5.24 7.99
N THR A 631 28.51 3.92 7.87
CA THR A 631 28.18 3.27 6.58
C THR A 631 26.87 3.81 6.01
N MET A 632 25.82 3.93 6.84
CA MET A 632 24.54 4.50 6.41
C MET A 632 24.70 5.93 5.87
N LEU A 633 25.43 6.79 6.59
CA LEU A 633 25.66 8.18 6.17
C LEU A 633 26.50 8.26 4.89
N LEU A 634 27.55 7.45 4.76
CA LEU A 634 28.40 7.43 3.56
C LEU A 634 27.64 6.94 2.33
N THR A 635 26.81 5.90 2.48
CA THR A 635 25.96 5.44 1.38
C THR A 635 24.96 6.51 0.95
N ASN A 636 24.32 7.22 1.90
CA ASN A 636 23.45 8.34 1.59
C ASN A 636 24.22 9.45 0.85
N LEU A 637 25.40 9.85 1.34
CA LEU A 637 26.23 10.85 0.70
C LEU A 637 26.51 10.50 -0.76
N LEU A 638 26.97 9.27 -1.03
CA LEU A 638 27.31 8.83 -2.38
C LEU A 638 26.13 8.91 -3.36
N ILE A 639 24.92 8.63 -2.89
CA ILE A 639 23.70 8.71 -3.71
C ILE A 639 23.26 10.17 -3.89
N ALA A 640 23.40 11.00 -2.87
CA ALA A 640 23.01 12.41 -2.92
C ALA A 640 23.95 13.25 -3.82
N LEU A 641 25.25 12.93 -3.84
CA LEU A 641 26.30 13.75 -4.45
C LEU A 641 26.01 14.23 -5.88
N PRO A 642 25.53 13.41 -6.84
CA PRO A 642 25.31 13.85 -8.22
C PRO A 642 24.42 15.09 -8.36
N PHE A 643 23.41 15.25 -7.49
CA PHE A 643 22.53 16.40 -7.49
C PHE A 643 23.12 17.58 -6.69
N TYR A 644 23.53 17.33 -5.44
CA TYR A 644 23.98 18.40 -4.55
C TYR A 644 25.33 19.00 -4.95
N ALA A 645 26.19 18.22 -5.61
CA ALA A 645 27.50 18.65 -6.12
C ALA A 645 27.45 19.14 -7.58
N HIS A 646 26.26 19.22 -8.18
CA HIS A 646 26.14 19.72 -9.55
C HIS A 646 26.64 21.18 -9.63
N PRO A 647 27.56 21.52 -10.56
CA PRO A 647 28.25 22.82 -10.55
C PRO A 647 27.30 24.03 -10.64
N GLN A 648 26.17 23.87 -11.31
CA GLN A 648 25.17 24.94 -11.49
C GLN A 648 24.25 25.12 -10.26
N MET A 649 24.26 24.19 -9.30
CA MET A 649 23.31 24.18 -8.17
C MET A 649 23.90 24.79 -6.90
N ASN A 650 25.22 24.69 -6.70
CA ASN A 650 25.94 25.19 -5.52
C ASN A 650 25.32 24.75 -4.16
N LEU A 651 24.85 23.50 -4.04
CA LEU A 651 24.10 23.03 -2.86
C LEU A 651 24.95 22.29 -1.81
N MET A 652 26.23 22.01 -2.06
CA MET A 652 27.06 21.22 -1.12
C MET A 652 27.28 21.91 0.23
N LEU A 653 27.59 23.21 0.20
CA LEU A 653 27.87 24.02 1.39
C LEU A 653 26.73 25.00 1.68
N ASP A 654 25.62 24.89 0.96
CA ASP A 654 24.43 25.70 1.18
C ASP A 654 23.64 25.20 2.39
N GLY A 655 23.11 26.13 3.18
CA GLY A 655 22.35 25.82 4.39
C GLY A 655 21.05 25.05 4.10
N THR A 656 20.42 25.31 2.95
CA THR A 656 19.21 24.59 2.50
C THR A 656 19.54 23.31 1.74
N GLY A 657 20.82 23.07 1.46
CA GLY A 657 21.35 21.92 0.74
C GLY A 657 21.98 20.87 1.66
N LEU A 658 23.19 20.43 1.33
CA LEU A 658 23.84 19.29 1.98
C LEU A 658 24.57 19.66 3.28
N GLN A 659 24.77 20.95 3.56
CA GLN A 659 25.59 21.42 4.70
C GLN A 659 25.13 20.85 6.06
N PRO A 660 23.82 20.81 6.42
CA PRO A 660 23.38 20.21 7.68
C PRO A 660 23.74 18.72 7.78
N PHE A 661 23.62 17.98 6.67
CA PHE A 661 24.00 16.57 6.60
C PHE A 661 25.51 16.36 6.73
N LEU A 662 26.32 17.24 6.15
CA LEU A 662 27.78 17.22 6.29
C LEU A 662 28.21 17.43 7.75
N PHE A 663 27.49 18.23 8.54
CA PHE A 663 27.75 18.33 9.99
C PHE A 663 27.51 17.00 10.71
N ILE A 664 26.40 16.33 10.42
CA ILE A 664 26.09 15.01 11.03
C ILE A 664 27.19 14.01 10.68
N LEU A 665 27.61 13.97 9.41
CA LEU A 665 28.70 13.11 8.96
C LEU A 665 30.02 13.45 9.66
N LEU A 666 30.40 14.73 9.70
CA LEU A 666 31.62 15.20 10.36
C LEU A 666 31.63 14.81 11.84
N PHE A 667 30.55 15.11 12.57
CA PHE A 667 30.44 14.77 13.99
C PHE A 667 30.48 13.27 14.21
N THR A 668 29.86 12.47 13.33
CA THR A 668 29.94 11.01 13.39
C THR A 668 31.36 10.50 13.21
N VAL A 669 32.09 11.01 12.20
CA VAL A 669 33.50 10.64 11.97
C VAL A 669 34.37 11.01 13.17
N VAL A 670 34.20 12.21 13.72
CA VAL A 670 34.95 12.69 14.90
C VAL A 670 34.64 11.87 16.15
N ILE A 671 33.35 11.63 16.43
CA ILE A 671 32.91 10.80 17.57
C ILE A 671 33.46 9.38 17.42
N MET A 672 33.33 8.77 16.24
CA MET A 672 33.85 7.44 15.97
C MET A 672 35.37 7.39 16.15
N TYR A 673 36.10 8.35 15.59
CA TYR A 673 37.56 8.42 15.68
C TYR A 673 38.02 8.51 17.14
N ILE A 674 37.39 9.36 17.94
CA ILE A 674 37.75 9.53 19.35
C ILE A 674 37.31 8.31 20.18
N THR A 675 36.09 7.81 19.99
CA THR A 675 35.56 6.73 20.85
C THR A 675 36.14 5.36 20.52
N THR A 676 36.45 5.07 19.26
CA THR A 676 37.17 3.84 18.87
C THR A 676 38.67 3.98 19.12
N GLY A 677 39.27 5.15 18.85
CA GLY A 677 40.70 5.38 19.00
C GLY A 677 41.17 5.46 20.46
N PHE A 678 40.35 6.02 21.35
CA PHE A 678 40.60 6.08 22.80
C PHE A 678 39.76 5.05 23.59
N ARG A 679 39.23 4.02 22.92
CA ARG A 679 38.35 2.99 23.53
C ARG A 679 38.91 2.39 24.82
N ASP A 680 40.22 2.15 24.87
CA ASP A 680 40.92 1.51 25.98
C ASP A 680 41.43 2.52 27.05
N LYS A 681 41.07 3.81 26.93
CA LYS A 681 41.44 4.88 27.88
C LYS A 681 40.27 5.21 28.83
N PRO A 682 40.53 5.88 29.97
CA PRO A 682 39.46 6.30 30.88
C PRO A 682 38.41 7.17 30.17
N TRP A 683 37.13 6.89 30.39
CA TRP A 683 36.03 7.59 29.71
C TRP A 683 36.04 9.12 29.91
N LEU A 684 36.55 9.61 31.05
CA LEU A 684 36.75 11.04 31.32
C LEU A 684 37.71 11.70 30.34
N LEU A 685 38.78 11.00 29.93
CA LEU A 685 39.72 11.52 28.94
C LEU A 685 39.05 11.63 27.57
N VAL A 686 38.26 10.61 27.20
CA VAL A 686 37.51 10.60 25.94
C VAL A 686 36.51 11.76 25.87
N LEU A 687 35.77 12.00 26.96
CA LEU A 687 34.87 13.16 27.07
C LEU A 687 35.63 14.48 27.04
N GLY A 688 36.76 14.59 27.74
CA GLY A 688 37.61 15.78 27.71
C GLY A 688 38.07 16.12 26.29
N THR A 689 38.52 15.12 25.52
CA THR A 689 38.91 15.29 24.12
C THR A 689 37.73 15.73 23.25
N LEU A 690 36.55 15.15 23.45
CA LEU A 690 35.32 15.57 22.73
C LEU A 690 34.94 17.01 23.07
N ALA A 691 35.00 17.41 24.35
CA ALA A 691 34.67 18.76 24.80
C ALA A 691 35.65 19.82 24.25
N VAL A 692 36.95 19.53 24.26
CA VAL A 692 37.97 20.40 23.66
C VAL A 692 37.76 20.52 22.16
N GLY A 693 37.55 19.40 21.46
CA GLY A 693 37.28 19.39 20.02
C GLY A 693 36.03 20.19 19.65
N ALA A 694 34.94 20.02 20.40
CA ALA A 694 33.72 20.80 20.22
C ALA A 694 33.93 22.30 20.46
N THR A 695 34.68 22.67 21.50
CA THR A 695 34.97 24.08 21.81
C THR A 695 35.78 24.74 20.70
N VAL A 696 36.82 24.07 20.19
CA VAL A 696 37.65 24.57 19.08
C VAL A 696 36.80 24.71 17.81
N PHE A 697 35.99 23.69 17.49
CA PHE A 697 35.12 23.71 16.30
C PHE A 697 34.09 24.84 16.36
N LEU A 698 33.37 24.98 17.49
CA LEU A 698 32.39 26.05 17.67
C LEU A 698 33.05 27.43 17.65
N SER A 699 34.21 27.60 18.29
CA SER A 699 34.96 28.87 18.25
C SER A 699 35.37 29.24 16.81
N ALA A 700 35.81 28.26 16.01
CA ALA A 700 36.12 28.48 14.60
C ALA A 700 34.89 28.90 13.80
N LEU A 701 33.75 28.22 13.97
CA LEU A 701 32.49 28.61 13.31
C LEU A 701 32.03 30.02 13.72
N TYR A 702 32.19 30.38 15.00
CA TYR A 702 31.85 31.72 15.49
C TYR A 702 32.72 32.79 14.84
N VAL A 703 34.04 32.57 14.75
CA VAL A 703 34.96 33.48 14.06
C VAL A 703 34.59 33.61 12.58
N LEU A 704 34.28 32.50 11.90
CA LEU A 704 33.85 32.51 10.50
C LEU A 704 32.53 33.29 10.29
N LYS A 705 31.62 33.22 11.27
CA LYS A 705 30.39 34.03 11.27
C LYS A 705 30.69 35.51 11.45
N VAL A 706 31.46 35.89 12.48
CA VAL A 706 31.78 37.30 12.79
C VAL A 706 32.55 37.97 11.63
N THR A 707 33.32 37.17 10.87
CA THR A 707 34.05 37.63 9.68
C THR A 707 33.23 37.59 8.39
N ASN A 708 31.94 37.20 8.43
CA ASN A 708 31.05 37.04 7.27
C ASN A 708 31.59 36.09 6.19
N LEU A 709 32.46 35.14 6.56
CA LEU A 709 33.03 34.16 5.63
C LEU A 709 32.14 32.92 5.46
N SER A 710 31.29 32.61 6.46
CA SER A 710 30.40 31.45 6.39
C SER A 710 29.14 31.63 7.24
N ASN A 711 28.02 31.09 6.75
CA ASN A 711 26.74 30.94 7.47
C ASN A 711 26.66 29.64 8.30
N ALA A 712 27.73 28.84 8.35
CA ALA A 712 27.78 27.54 9.02
C ALA A 712 27.34 27.57 10.49
N TRP A 713 27.70 28.62 11.23
CA TRP A 713 27.23 28.83 12.61
C TRP A 713 25.72 28.95 12.66
N ASP A 714 25.14 29.81 11.82
CA ASP A 714 23.70 30.07 11.83
C ASP A 714 22.92 28.83 11.39
N VAL A 715 23.41 28.10 10.39
CA VAL A 715 22.78 26.84 9.96
C VAL A 715 22.74 25.81 11.09
N LEU A 716 23.82 25.67 11.86
CA LEU A 716 23.90 24.71 12.97
C LEU A 716 22.94 25.05 14.13
N PHE A 717 22.80 26.33 14.49
CA PHE A 717 22.01 26.75 15.65
C PHE A 717 20.57 27.15 15.33
N THR A 718 20.29 27.57 14.09
CA THR A 718 18.92 27.89 13.64
C THR A 718 18.24 26.72 12.95
N GLY A 719 18.98 25.63 12.70
CA GLY A 719 18.49 24.49 11.92
C GLY A 719 18.14 24.91 10.51
N SER A 720 18.96 25.73 9.86
CA SER A 720 18.67 26.28 8.52
C SER A 720 17.34 27.08 8.43
N GLY A 721 17.00 27.81 9.51
CA GLY A 721 15.78 28.61 9.57
C GLY A 721 14.53 27.88 10.12
N TYR A 722 14.60 26.56 10.37
CA TYR A 722 13.48 25.82 10.99
C TYR A 722 13.19 26.28 12.44
N PHE A 723 14.22 26.67 13.20
CA PHE A 723 14.06 27.12 14.60
C PHE A 723 14.03 28.65 14.76
N THR A 724 14.35 29.41 13.71
CA THR A 724 14.27 30.88 13.73
C THR A 724 13.47 31.38 12.53
N LYS A 725 12.24 31.84 12.79
CA LYS A 725 11.32 32.29 11.75
C LYS A 725 11.79 33.60 11.10
N THR A 726 11.89 33.59 9.78
CA THR A 726 12.04 34.83 8.98
C THR A 726 10.67 35.42 8.64
N LYS A 727 10.61 36.68 8.19
CA LYS A 727 9.33 37.32 7.80
C LYS A 727 8.60 36.56 6.68
N ILE A 728 9.34 36.00 5.72
CA ILE A 728 8.81 35.20 4.62
C ILE A 728 8.32 33.84 5.14
N PHE A 729 9.03 33.24 6.08
CA PHE A 729 8.60 31.99 6.71
C PHE A 729 7.29 32.17 7.49
N GLY A 730 7.09 33.35 8.11
CA GLY A 730 5.85 33.68 8.82
C GLY A 730 4.61 33.83 7.93
N THR A 731 4.76 34.08 6.62
CA THR A 731 3.63 34.20 5.69
C THR A 731 3.16 32.85 5.11
N VAL A 732 3.96 31.78 5.26
CA VAL A 732 3.59 30.44 4.80
C VAL A 732 2.77 29.76 5.90
N ALA A 733 1.53 29.39 5.60
CA ALA A 733 0.60 28.83 6.58
C ALA A 733 1.15 27.54 7.23
N GLU A 734 1.69 26.64 6.42
CA GLU A 734 2.25 25.34 6.85
C GLU A 734 3.53 25.46 7.69
N ALA A 735 4.23 26.59 7.58
CA ALA A 735 5.49 26.84 8.27
C ALA A 735 5.27 27.38 9.70
N ASN A 736 4.01 27.61 10.08
CA ASN A 736 3.65 28.06 11.41
C ASN A 736 3.34 26.89 12.34
N ALA A 737 3.51 27.12 13.65
CA ALA A 737 3.30 26.07 14.63
C ALA A 737 1.81 25.70 14.61
N PRO A 738 1.45 24.41 14.45
CA PRO A 738 0.07 24.01 14.39
C PRO A 738 -0.62 24.26 15.72
N ASP A 739 -1.89 24.65 15.68
CA ASP A 739 -2.71 24.71 16.88
C ASP A 739 -2.84 23.32 17.51
N ARG A 740 -2.97 23.27 18.84
CA ARG A 740 -3.11 22.00 19.57
C ARG A 740 -4.29 21.18 19.08
N GLY A 741 -5.39 21.85 18.70
CA GLY A 741 -6.56 21.20 18.11
C GLY A 741 -6.25 20.51 16.78
N TYR A 742 -5.43 21.15 15.93
CA TYR A 742 -4.96 20.58 14.67
C TYR A 742 -4.10 19.34 14.93
N MET A 743 -3.12 19.41 15.84
CA MET A 743 -2.30 18.25 16.22
C MET A 743 -3.14 17.06 16.71
N PHE A 744 -4.16 17.30 17.54
CA PHE A 744 -5.05 16.24 17.99
C PHE A 744 -5.94 15.67 16.88
N ALA A 745 -6.39 16.49 15.94
CA ALA A 745 -7.13 16.04 14.76
C ALA A 745 -6.25 15.23 13.79
N SER A 746 -4.99 15.64 13.64
CA SER A 746 -3.99 15.04 12.75
C SER A 746 -3.57 13.63 13.16
N PHE A 747 -3.39 13.37 14.45
CA PHE A 747 -2.93 12.07 14.97
C PHE A 747 -4.03 11.25 15.67
N GLY A 748 -5.10 11.91 16.12
CA GLY A 748 -6.06 11.36 17.07
C GLY A 748 -5.58 11.53 18.52
N PRO A 749 -6.42 12.03 19.45
CA PRO A 749 -6.00 12.38 20.80
C PRO A 749 -5.48 11.19 21.61
N ILE A 750 -6.10 10.03 21.44
CA ILE A 750 -5.73 8.80 22.13
C ILE A 750 -4.36 8.31 21.66
N VAL A 751 -4.11 8.31 20.35
CA VAL A 751 -2.86 7.83 19.76
C VAL A 751 -1.70 8.74 20.16
N PHE A 752 -1.89 10.06 20.12
CA PHE A 752 -0.87 11.03 20.50
C PHE A 752 -0.46 10.87 21.98
N VAL A 753 -1.43 10.78 22.89
CA VAL A 753 -1.14 10.59 24.33
C VAL A 753 -0.45 9.24 24.58
N PHE A 754 -0.91 8.16 23.94
CA PHE A 754 -0.25 6.87 24.06
C PHE A 754 1.19 6.90 23.53
N ALA A 755 1.46 7.60 22.43
CA ALA A 755 2.81 7.76 21.90
C ALA A 755 3.74 8.42 22.93
N LEU A 756 3.30 9.48 23.62
CA LEU A 756 4.09 10.13 24.67
C LEU A 756 4.34 9.22 25.88
N VAL A 757 3.33 8.47 26.32
CA VAL A 757 3.48 7.47 27.40
C VAL A 757 4.47 6.38 26.99
N VAL A 758 4.39 5.90 25.75
CA VAL A 758 5.34 4.95 25.18
C VAL A 758 6.75 5.55 25.10
N GLY A 759 6.89 6.83 24.77
CA GLY A 759 8.16 7.55 24.78
C GLY A 759 8.79 7.57 26.19
N LEU A 760 8.01 7.95 27.20
CA LEU A 760 8.46 7.96 28.60
C LEU A 760 8.83 6.56 29.11
N THR A 761 8.01 5.56 28.83
CA THR A 761 8.30 4.17 29.24
C THR A 761 9.48 3.59 28.48
N SER A 762 9.68 3.96 27.21
CA SER A 762 10.86 3.56 26.42
C SER A 762 12.13 4.21 26.97
N LEU A 763 12.06 5.48 27.37
CA LEU A 763 13.16 6.16 28.04
C LEU A 763 13.50 5.47 29.36
N TRP A 764 12.50 5.17 30.17
CA TRP A 764 12.69 4.41 31.42
C TRP A 764 13.36 3.05 31.15
N ARG A 765 12.90 2.29 30.14
CA ARG A 765 13.49 1.00 29.75
C ARG A 765 14.93 1.16 29.22
N ALA A 766 15.25 2.25 28.54
CA ALA A 766 16.61 2.52 28.07
C ALA A 766 17.62 2.65 29.24
N PHE A 767 17.19 3.26 30.34
CA PHE A 767 18.01 3.40 31.54
C PHE A 767 17.98 2.15 32.43
N SER A 768 16.78 1.64 32.74
CA SER A 768 16.58 0.51 33.66
C SER A 768 16.98 -0.85 33.05
N GLN A 769 16.50 -1.14 31.85
CA GLN A 769 16.74 -2.42 31.15
C GLN A 769 17.92 -2.36 30.17
N ARG A 770 18.56 -1.18 30.03
CA ARG A 770 19.73 -0.97 29.17
C ARG A 770 19.49 -1.31 27.69
N SER A 771 18.24 -1.18 27.24
CA SER A 771 17.85 -1.46 25.84
C SER A 771 18.25 -0.31 24.91
N GLN A 772 19.08 -0.59 23.91
CA GLN A 772 19.51 0.39 22.90
C GLN A 772 18.34 0.80 22.00
N ILE A 773 17.50 -0.18 21.62
CA ILE A 773 16.33 0.04 20.78
C ILE A 773 15.32 0.96 21.47
N ALA A 774 15.10 0.77 22.78
CA ALA A 774 14.20 1.62 23.56
C ALA A 774 14.71 3.07 23.63
N LEU A 775 16.03 3.29 23.64
CA LEU A 775 16.60 4.63 23.58
C LEU A 775 16.32 5.29 22.22
N VAL A 776 16.50 4.56 21.11
CA VAL A 776 16.21 5.09 19.77
C VAL A 776 14.75 5.48 19.66
N PHE A 777 13.81 4.64 20.11
CA PHE A 777 12.39 4.98 20.11
C PHE A 777 12.07 6.18 21.00
N ALA A 778 12.65 6.27 22.19
CA ALA A 778 12.43 7.42 23.08
C ALA A 778 12.91 8.72 22.44
N VAL A 779 14.14 8.75 21.92
CA VAL A 779 14.71 9.92 21.25
C VAL A 779 13.88 10.29 20.02
N TRP A 780 13.46 9.30 19.22
CA TRP A 780 12.62 9.55 18.06
C TRP A 780 11.29 10.20 18.45
N ILE A 781 10.57 9.64 19.43
CA ILE A 781 9.27 10.17 19.85
C ILE A 781 9.41 11.60 20.36
N PHE A 782 10.39 11.88 21.24
CA PHE A 782 10.53 13.22 21.81
C PHE A 782 11.05 14.25 20.79
N ALA A 783 12.01 13.88 19.95
CA ALA A 783 12.53 14.78 18.93
C ALA A 783 11.47 15.10 17.86
N ALA A 784 10.77 14.07 17.37
CA ALA A 784 9.68 14.26 16.41
C ALA A 784 8.56 15.13 17.01
N SER A 785 8.13 14.85 18.25
CA SER A 785 7.08 15.63 18.92
C SER A 785 7.48 17.08 19.22
N TYR A 786 8.77 17.40 19.29
CA TYR A 786 9.26 18.77 19.45
C TYR A 786 9.36 19.52 18.11
N MET A 787 9.62 18.78 17.02
CA MET A 787 9.71 19.35 15.67
C MET A 787 8.35 19.55 15.02
N SER A 788 7.34 18.76 15.42
CA SER A 788 5.91 18.94 15.13
C SER A 788 5.33 20.06 15.97
#